data_AF-A0A7C7ESZ1-F1
#
_entry.id   AF-A0A7C7ESZ1-F1
#
_cell.length_a   1.000
_cell.length_b   1.000
_cell.length_c   1.000
_cell.angle_alpha   90.00
_cell.angle_beta   90.00
_cell.angle_gamma   90.00
#
_symmetry.space_group_name_H-M   'P 1'
#
loop_
_entity.id
_entity.type
_entity.pdbx_description
1 polymer ?
#
loop_
_entity_poly.entity_id
_entity_poly.type
_entity_poly.pdbx_seq_one_letter_code
_entity_poly.pdbx_strand_id
1 'polypeptide(L)'
;MKRRIWSFIALILMTVFCISCVDDERKTIVITETSVQVIVGDTYELTCRLNGIEADELEYEFSVDGIVAIEGFTIEGLAPGTTILTIRHNADDKIFDTVTIEVTGAPSVAFTAAELILKVGERKSLPITYANIDSFEELGFTVSAEGIVTLDEEDIIGEAPGEVEITAYYLFDNSVAATLKVKVEAEKRISFSIERLELEAGESAELPLVTEGISDLSEIAFSFTTEGIALLEQRTVTGINPGETALTVRLIADEDVAAEITILVKPRSYTVNDPEYWIEHLSPEYDPDGVIMTPAQIALYNQNIYNNTSATKVVNPLAYPTTISGTEVRQKIETYNGLIDQYQVFDDSHYLSQNEKTTIKNNRALEQIPATVTVRYGIITEFAAVRSFPTNCIAGSYSQDRFQETGLNVGEGVAVYHVTADGQWFFVQAMNYFGWVEAGKIGLCSREMLLSFIDSEQFIVVTADTLNIDGRIVRMGQALPYVTKNDQEYQVQMPRRDAAGNLVLHQIAVARDDEKVHDGYLPYTLRNVFIQAFKMLGIPYSWGDNYVYGRDCSSTQNAVYACFGFKMPRNTSQQRSIPQYAVTMNINESYIKNNLRPGALIFSSGHVMMYIGDDDQGNAYIYHNTSPKCKVQKFREYSSQIIAYLRLY
;
A
#
# COMPACT_ATOMS: atom_id res chain seq x y z
N MET A 1 60.69 67.94 -5.62
CA MET A 1 60.94 68.91 -4.52
C MET A 1 61.89 68.24 -3.52
N LYS A 2 63.10 68.81 -3.36
CA LYS A 2 64.12 68.63 -2.29
C LYS A 2 64.29 67.23 -1.63
N ARG A 3 65.33 66.44 -1.96
CA ARG A 3 66.72 66.43 -1.40
C ARG A 3 66.85 66.19 0.12
N ARG A 4 67.49 65.07 0.51
CA ARG A 4 68.43 64.83 1.65
C ARG A 4 68.79 63.33 1.65
N ILE A 5 70.01 62.87 1.32
CA ILE A 5 71.29 62.82 2.10
C ILE A 5 71.06 62.01 3.40
N TRP A 6 71.77 60.90 3.70
CA TRP A 6 73.10 60.72 4.33
C TRP A 6 73.62 59.29 4.01
N SER A 7 74.83 59.00 3.49
CA SER A 7 76.22 59.08 4.03
C SER A 7 76.72 57.80 4.72
N PHE A 8 77.76 57.12 4.17
CA PHE A 8 79.08 56.76 4.76
C PHE A 8 79.80 55.78 3.79
N ILE A 9 80.79 56.22 3.00
CA ILE A 9 82.25 56.23 3.25
C ILE A 9 82.91 54.84 3.19
N ALA A 10 83.65 54.59 2.10
CA ALA A 10 85.04 54.13 2.14
C ALA A 10 85.72 54.50 0.80
N LEU A 11 86.71 55.38 0.89
CA LEU A 11 87.46 56.00 -0.20
C LEU A 11 88.90 55.48 -0.11
N ILE A 12 89.43 54.81 -1.13
CA ILE A 12 90.89 54.56 -1.23
C ILE A 12 91.37 54.86 -2.66
N LEU A 13 92.27 55.85 -2.68
CA LEU A 13 93.32 56.20 -3.65
C LEU A 13 92.94 56.52 -5.11
N MET A 14 92.95 57.82 -5.41
CA MET A 14 93.20 58.35 -6.74
C MET A 14 94.63 58.93 -6.76
N THR A 15 95.57 58.21 -7.35
CA THR A 15 96.91 58.70 -7.69
C THR A 15 96.85 59.50 -8.99
N VAL A 16 97.22 60.78 -8.92
CA VAL A 16 97.50 61.62 -10.08
C VAL A 16 98.83 61.19 -10.69
N PHE A 17 98.81 60.69 -11.92
CA PHE A 17 99.97 60.68 -12.80
C PHE A 17 99.59 61.45 -14.07
N CYS A 18 100.16 62.65 -14.21
CA CYS A 18 100.45 63.21 -15.52
C CYS A 18 101.44 62.28 -16.22
N ILE A 19 101.19 61.91 -17.47
CA ILE A 19 102.17 61.85 -18.56
C ILE A 19 101.42 61.87 -19.88
N SER A 20 101.98 62.66 -20.78
CA SER A 20 101.67 62.90 -22.18
C SER A 20 101.58 61.66 -23.08
N CYS A 21 100.76 61.78 -24.12
CA CYS A 21 100.79 61.14 -25.46
C CYS A 21 101.72 59.95 -25.70
N VAL A 22 101.17 58.81 -26.14
CA VAL A 22 101.56 57.98 -27.31
C VAL A 22 100.40 56.99 -27.62
N ASP A 23 100.11 56.76 -28.92
CA ASP A 23 99.19 55.75 -29.50
C ASP A 23 99.35 54.33 -28.93
N ASP A 24 98.25 53.56 -28.81
CA ASP A 24 98.20 52.15 -29.26
C ASP A 24 96.76 51.57 -29.24
N GLU A 25 96.37 50.87 -30.31
CA GLU A 25 95.12 50.13 -30.45
C GLU A 25 95.08 48.95 -29.45
N ARG A 26 94.20 48.98 -28.42
CA ARG A 26 93.98 47.82 -27.54
C ARG A 26 92.59 47.21 -27.73
N LYS A 27 92.59 45.92 -28.08
CA LYS A 27 91.42 45.05 -28.10
C LYS A 27 90.83 44.89 -26.69
N THR A 28 89.50 45.03 -26.52
CA THR A 28 88.82 44.84 -25.21
C THR A 28 87.43 44.20 -25.34
N ILE A 29 87.07 43.34 -24.38
CA ILE A 29 85.73 42.77 -24.16
C ILE A 29 85.19 43.35 -22.87
N VAL A 30 83.95 43.87 -22.86
CA VAL A 30 83.27 44.37 -21.66
C VAL A 30 81.84 43.87 -21.64
N ILE A 31 81.48 43.05 -20.65
CA ILE A 31 80.11 42.65 -20.36
C ILE A 31 79.54 43.68 -19.38
N THR A 32 78.35 44.19 -19.68
CA THR A 32 77.77 45.29 -18.89
C THR A 32 77.19 44.76 -17.57
N GLU A 33 76.67 43.54 -17.61
CA GLU A 33 76.04 42.85 -16.51
C GLU A 33 77.08 42.16 -15.62
N THR A 34 77.02 42.40 -14.32
CA THR A 34 77.82 41.64 -13.34
C THR A 34 77.18 40.29 -12.97
N SER A 35 75.85 40.22 -13.08
CA SER A 35 75.07 39.00 -12.84
C SER A 35 73.73 39.02 -13.60
N VAL A 36 73.26 37.86 -14.04
CA VAL A 36 71.98 37.67 -14.75
C VAL A 36 71.21 36.51 -14.12
N GLN A 37 69.89 36.65 -14.00
CA GLN A 37 68.98 35.56 -13.63
C GLN A 37 68.13 35.14 -14.83
N VAL A 38 68.02 33.84 -15.09
CA VAL A 38 67.27 33.24 -16.20
C VAL A 38 66.42 32.10 -15.66
N ILE A 39 65.19 31.90 -16.15
CA ILE A 39 64.38 30.73 -15.78
C ILE A 39 64.71 29.59 -16.75
N VAL A 40 64.69 28.33 -16.30
CA VAL A 40 64.81 27.18 -17.21
C VAL A 40 63.79 27.28 -18.34
N GLY A 41 64.27 27.27 -19.59
CA GLY A 41 63.49 27.40 -20.82
C GLY A 41 63.38 28.84 -21.36
N ASP A 42 63.77 29.85 -20.58
CA ASP A 42 63.81 31.25 -21.02
C ASP A 42 65.18 31.63 -21.59
N THR A 43 65.17 32.71 -22.37
CA THR A 43 66.39 33.30 -22.95
C THR A 43 66.65 34.71 -22.43
N TYR A 44 67.92 35.10 -22.36
CA TYR A 44 68.37 36.42 -21.95
C TYR A 44 69.48 36.93 -22.87
N GLU A 45 69.33 38.13 -23.42
CA GLU A 45 70.35 38.75 -24.29
C GLU A 45 71.37 39.55 -23.45
N LEU A 46 72.64 39.13 -23.47
CA LEU A 46 73.73 39.85 -22.80
C LEU A 46 74.15 41.12 -23.56
N THR A 47 74.44 42.18 -22.82
CA THR A 47 74.97 43.41 -23.40
C THR A 47 76.50 43.42 -23.37
N CYS A 48 77.12 42.92 -24.44
CA CYS A 48 78.58 42.93 -24.60
C CYS A 48 79.06 44.07 -25.52
N ARG A 49 80.14 44.76 -25.13
CA ARG A 49 80.83 45.77 -25.96
C ARG A 49 82.22 45.27 -26.36
N LEU A 50 82.43 45.16 -27.67
CA LEU A 50 83.70 44.77 -28.26
C LEU A 50 84.40 45.99 -28.87
N ASN A 51 85.71 46.13 -28.65
CA ASN A 51 86.54 47.12 -29.31
C ASN A 51 87.70 46.43 -30.03
N GLY A 52 87.79 46.58 -31.35
CA GLY A 52 88.82 45.94 -32.18
C GLY A 52 88.75 44.40 -32.23
N ILE A 53 87.61 43.80 -31.85
CA ILE A 53 87.39 42.35 -31.82
C ILE A 53 86.12 42.03 -32.62
N GLU A 54 86.19 41.08 -33.54
CA GLU A 54 85.03 40.55 -34.26
C GLU A 54 84.41 39.35 -33.51
N ALA A 55 83.13 39.06 -33.74
CA ALA A 55 82.41 38.04 -32.97
C ALA A 55 82.94 36.61 -33.17
N ASP A 56 83.55 36.30 -34.33
CA ASP A 56 84.20 35.01 -34.62
C ASP A 56 85.58 34.87 -33.95
N GLU A 57 86.10 35.94 -33.33
CA GLU A 57 87.31 35.93 -32.52
C GLU A 57 87.04 35.61 -31.03
N LEU A 58 85.81 35.25 -30.66
CA LEU A 58 85.40 34.96 -29.28
C LEU A 58 85.30 33.46 -28.97
N GLU A 59 85.66 33.11 -27.74
CA GLU A 59 85.46 31.80 -27.13
C GLU A 59 84.67 31.96 -25.83
N TYR A 60 83.75 31.02 -25.60
CA TYR A 60 82.84 31.02 -24.46
C TYR A 60 83.17 29.84 -23.55
N GLU A 61 83.42 30.12 -22.27
CA GLU A 61 83.77 29.11 -21.27
C GLU A 61 82.84 29.26 -20.07
N PHE A 62 82.22 28.15 -19.65
CA PHE A 62 81.36 28.12 -18.47
C PHE A 62 82.07 27.45 -17.30
N SER A 63 81.92 28.00 -16.09
CA SER A 63 82.46 27.35 -14.89
C SER A 63 81.76 26.02 -14.56
N VAL A 64 80.50 25.86 -15.00
CA VAL A 64 79.72 24.63 -14.92
C VAL A 64 78.92 24.47 -16.21
N ASP A 65 79.18 23.39 -16.95
CA ASP A 65 78.48 23.05 -18.19
C ASP A 65 77.04 22.59 -17.92
N GLY A 66 76.14 22.82 -18.89
CA GLY A 66 74.78 22.29 -18.89
C GLY A 66 73.75 23.07 -18.06
N ILE A 67 74.15 24.14 -17.38
CA ILE A 67 73.24 25.06 -16.67
C ILE A 67 72.59 26.03 -17.67
N VAL A 68 73.39 26.53 -18.63
CA VAL A 68 72.92 27.40 -19.72
C VAL A 68 73.54 26.98 -21.05
N ALA A 69 72.89 27.34 -22.16
CA ALA A 69 73.50 27.42 -23.47
C ALA A 69 73.71 28.88 -23.86
N ILE A 70 74.67 29.15 -24.76
CA ILE A 70 74.84 30.48 -25.36
C ILE A 70 74.98 30.37 -26.87
N GLU A 71 74.26 31.22 -27.60
CA GLU A 71 74.41 31.44 -29.04
C GLU A 71 74.64 32.94 -29.28
N GLY A 72 75.85 33.31 -29.71
CA GLY A 72 76.26 34.71 -29.79
C GLY A 72 76.30 35.37 -28.40
N PHE A 73 75.31 36.21 -28.10
CA PHE A 73 75.16 36.84 -26.78
C PHE A 73 73.84 36.48 -26.10
N THR A 74 73.03 35.61 -26.70
CA THR A 74 71.78 35.10 -26.11
C THR A 74 72.08 33.87 -25.25
N ILE A 75 71.76 33.95 -23.96
CA ILE A 75 71.81 32.83 -23.02
C ILE A 75 70.44 32.13 -23.00
N GLU A 76 70.39 30.80 -23.00
CA GLU A 76 69.20 30.00 -22.69
C GLU A 76 69.40 29.23 -21.38
N GLY A 77 68.46 29.33 -20.43
CA GLY A 77 68.49 28.56 -19.20
C GLY A 77 68.12 27.09 -19.44
N LEU A 78 69.02 26.14 -19.15
CA LEU A 78 68.79 24.71 -19.41
C LEU A 78 68.48 23.91 -18.15
N ALA A 79 69.14 24.22 -17.04
CA ALA A 79 68.95 23.52 -15.78
C ALA A 79 69.20 24.47 -14.60
N PRO A 80 68.52 24.30 -13.44
CA PRO A 80 68.71 25.18 -12.30
C PRO A 80 70.15 25.10 -11.76
N GLY A 81 70.72 26.25 -11.40
CA GLY A 81 72.06 26.35 -10.83
C GLY A 81 72.78 27.64 -11.22
N THR A 82 74.00 27.82 -10.72
CA THR A 82 74.81 29.01 -11.00
C THR A 82 76.05 28.64 -11.81
N THR A 83 76.33 29.39 -12.87
CA THR A 83 77.54 29.25 -13.68
C THR A 83 78.13 30.63 -13.98
N ILE A 84 79.45 30.72 -14.15
CA ILE A 84 80.12 31.94 -14.60
C ILE A 84 80.44 31.76 -16.06
N LEU A 85 79.88 32.60 -16.92
CA LEU A 85 80.26 32.70 -18.31
C LEU A 85 81.49 33.60 -18.42
N THR A 86 82.55 33.09 -19.02
CA THR A 86 83.73 33.85 -19.44
C THR A 86 83.71 33.99 -20.96
N ILE A 87 83.67 35.24 -21.43
CA ILE A 87 83.83 35.56 -22.86
C ILE A 87 85.25 36.04 -23.05
N ARG A 88 86.03 35.32 -23.85
CA ARG A 88 87.47 35.54 -24.04
C ARG A 88 87.81 35.68 -25.53
N HIS A 89 88.86 36.43 -25.83
CA HIS A 89 89.44 36.48 -27.18
C HIS A 89 90.27 35.21 -27.47
N ASN A 90 90.01 34.55 -28.59
CA ASN A 90 90.57 33.22 -28.90
C ASN A 90 92.10 33.17 -29.06
N ALA A 91 92.75 34.31 -29.36
CA ALA A 91 94.20 34.40 -29.58
C ALA A 91 94.96 35.16 -28.47
N ASP A 92 94.25 35.73 -27.49
CA ASP A 92 94.87 36.42 -26.35
C ASP A 92 94.07 36.15 -25.07
N ASP A 93 94.59 35.25 -24.24
CA ASP A 93 93.93 34.78 -23.02
C ASP A 93 93.80 35.85 -21.92
N LYS A 94 94.48 37.00 -22.09
CA LYS A 94 94.42 38.13 -21.16
C LYS A 94 93.26 39.08 -21.46
N ILE A 95 92.58 38.92 -22.59
CA ILE A 95 91.44 39.74 -22.98
C ILE A 95 90.17 38.92 -22.76
N PHE A 96 89.54 39.10 -21.60
CA PHE A 96 88.28 38.44 -21.25
C PHE A 96 87.46 39.32 -20.30
N ASP A 97 86.17 39.01 -20.22
CA ASP A 97 85.29 39.48 -19.15
C ASP A 97 84.35 38.35 -18.73
N THR A 98 83.74 38.47 -17.55
CA THR A 98 82.93 37.40 -16.96
C THR A 98 81.61 37.91 -16.41
N VAL A 99 80.57 37.09 -16.51
CA VAL A 99 79.25 37.34 -15.90
C VAL A 99 78.78 36.11 -15.15
N THR A 100 78.22 36.31 -13.95
CA THR A 100 77.57 35.22 -13.19
C THR A 100 76.15 35.04 -13.68
N ILE A 101 75.77 33.83 -14.07
CA ILE A 101 74.43 33.50 -14.50
C ILE A 101 73.83 32.52 -13.50
N GLU A 102 72.68 32.88 -12.94
CA GLU A 102 71.87 32.01 -12.09
C GLU A 102 70.62 31.59 -12.85
N VAL A 103 70.44 30.28 -12.99
CA VAL A 103 69.24 29.70 -13.59
C VAL A 103 68.34 29.16 -12.49
N THR A 104 67.09 29.63 -12.43
CA THR A 104 66.08 29.14 -11.49
C THR A 104 65.12 28.18 -12.19
N GLY A 105 64.56 27.20 -11.47
CA GLY A 105 63.54 26.31 -12.03
C GLY A 105 62.23 27.04 -12.29
N ALA A 106 61.45 26.58 -13.27
CA ALA A 106 60.13 27.15 -13.53
C ALA A 106 59.20 26.96 -12.31
N PRO A 107 58.36 27.96 -11.97
CA PRO A 107 57.38 27.83 -10.91
C PRO A 107 56.43 26.67 -11.24
N SER A 108 56.00 25.93 -10.22
CA SER A 108 55.01 24.87 -10.39
C SER A 108 54.08 24.81 -9.19
N VAL A 109 52.81 24.48 -9.44
CA VAL A 109 51.78 24.29 -8.43
C VAL A 109 50.98 23.04 -8.76
N ALA A 110 50.67 22.22 -7.76
CA ALA A 110 49.88 21.00 -7.91
C ALA A 110 49.13 20.68 -6.62
N PHE A 111 47.91 20.14 -6.77
CA PHE A 111 47.21 19.52 -5.65
C PHE A 111 47.58 18.04 -5.52
N THR A 112 47.77 17.56 -4.29
CA THR A 112 48.11 16.16 -3.98
C THR A 112 46.90 15.24 -3.96
N ALA A 113 45.69 15.81 -4.07
CA ALA A 113 44.43 15.11 -4.20
C ALA A 113 43.63 15.64 -5.41
N ALA A 114 42.86 14.76 -6.05
CA ALA A 114 41.97 15.15 -7.13
C ALA A 114 40.63 15.73 -6.62
N GLU A 115 40.24 15.35 -5.40
CA GLU A 115 39.00 15.77 -4.74
C GLU A 115 39.22 15.87 -3.23
N LEU A 116 38.56 16.85 -2.61
CA LEU A 116 38.50 17.04 -1.16
C LEU A 116 37.04 17.09 -0.70
N ILE A 117 36.69 16.26 0.29
CA ILE A 117 35.35 16.24 0.89
C ILE A 117 35.41 16.88 2.28
N LEU A 118 34.50 17.83 2.52
CA LEU A 118 34.35 18.58 3.77
C LEU A 118 32.93 18.44 4.31
N LYS A 119 32.75 18.52 5.63
CA LYS A 119 31.47 18.84 6.26
C LYS A 119 31.33 20.35 6.43
N VAL A 120 30.11 20.86 6.55
CA VAL A 120 29.88 22.28 6.93
C VAL A 120 30.56 22.56 8.29
N GLY A 121 31.36 23.61 8.35
CA GLY A 121 32.20 24.02 9.49
C GLY A 121 33.54 23.27 9.62
N GLU A 122 33.81 22.25 8.80
CA GLU A 122 35.06 21.49 8.85
C GLU A 122 36.21 22.30 8.22
N ARG A 123 37.33 22.41 8.97
CA ARG A 123 38.58 23.01 8.53
C ARG A 123 39.59 21.91 8.20
N LYS A 124 40.19 21.95 7.00
CA LYS A 124 41.31 21.08 6.60
C LYS A 124 42.41 21.89 5.96
N SER A 125 43.64 21.41 6.06
CA SER A 125 44.74 21.98 5.27
C SER A 125 44.54 21.66 3.79
N LEU A 126 44.79 22.66 2.96
CA LEU A 126 44.67 22.57 1.52
C LEU A 126 45.75 21.60 1.01
N PRO A 127 45.38 20.55 0.26
CA PRO A 127 46.33 19.53 -0.19
C PRO A 127 47.16 20.04 -1.38
N ILE A 128 47.95 21.09 -1.19
CA ILE A 128 48.69 21.79 -2.23
C ILE A 128 50.21 21.65 -2.05
N THR A 129 50.91 21.59 -3.17
CA THR A 129 52.37 21.58 -3.24
C THR A 129 52.82 22.57 -4.31
N TYR A 130 53.92 23.26 -4.07
CA TYR A 130 54.53 24.18 -5.01
C TYR A 130 56.05 24.10 -4.96
N ALA A 131 56.70 24.41 -6.08
CA ALA A 131 58.16 24.44 -6.19
C ALA A 131 58.61 25.66 -7.01
N ASN A 132 59.76 26.22 -6.64
CA ASN A 132 60.28 27.48 -7.19
C ASN A 132 59.30 28.65 -7.02
N ILE A 133 58.57 28.66 -5.90
CA ILE A 133 57.68 29.72 -5.42
C ILE A 133 58.05 29.93 -3.96
N ASP A 134 58.36 31.18 -3.56
CA ASP A 134 59.07 31.45 -2.30
C ASP A 134 58.20 31.28 -1.06
N SER A 135 56.89 31.50 -1.20
CA SER A 135 55.92 31.32 -0.11
C SER A 135 54.51 31.06 -0.65
N PHE A 136 53.64 30.55 0.23
CA PHE A 136 52.22 30.39 -0.07
C PHE A 136 51.52 31.72 -0.42
N GLU A 137 52.03 32.85 0.09
CA GLU A 137 51.49 34.19 -0.19
C GLU A 137 51.65 34.61 -1.66
N GLU A 138 52.52 33.92 -2.41
CA GLU A 138 52.69 34.13 -3.86
C GLU A 138 51.69 33.33 -4.71
N LEU A 139 50.78 32.57 -4.08
CA LEU A 139 49.71 31.85 -4.74
C LEU A 139 48.38 32.61 -4.67
N GLY A 140 47.71 32.70 -5.82
CA GLY A 140 46.36 33.20 -5.95
C GLY A 140 45.38 32.05 -6.04
N PHE A 141 44.17 32.27 -5.55
CA PHE A 141 43.10 31.27 -5.59
C PHE A 141 41.83 31.86 -6.17
N THR A 142 41.15 31.10 -7.03
CA THR A 142 39.77 31.37 -7.42
C THR A 142 38.89 30.18 -7.04
N VAL A 143 37.66 30.47 -6.62
CA VAL A 143 36.63 29.47 -6.32
C VAL A 143 35.52 29.63 -7.32
N SER A 144 35.07 28.52 -7.93
CA SER A 144 34.07 28.54 -9.00
C SER A 144 32.69 29.06 -8.56
N ALA A 145 32.38 29.05 -7.27
CA ALA A 145 31.17 29.65 -6.69
C ALA A 145 31.44 30.16 -5.26
N GLU A 146 30.89 31.33 -4.94
CA GLU A 146 31.05 31.97 -3.62
C GLU A 146 30.15 31.31 -2.56
N GLY A 147 30.58 31.34 -1.30
CA GLY A 147 29.78 30.96 -0.13
C GLY A 147 29.71 29.46 0.19
N ILE A 148 30.32 28.59 -0.62
CA ILE A 148 30.40 27.14 -0.35
C ILE A 148 31.64 26.80 0.49
N VAL A 149 32.78 27.42 0.19
CA VAL A 149 34.02 27.27 0.95
C VAL A 149 34.69 28.62 1.19
N THR A 150 35.45 28.72 2.26
CA THR A 150 36.36 29.83 2.55
C THR A 150 37.79 29.30 2.58
N LEU A 151 38.71 30.01 1.93
CA LEU A 151 40.16 29.78 2.08
C LEU A 151 40.69 30.71 3.17
N ASP A 152 41.39 30.15 4.14
CA ASP A 152 42.00 30.85 5.27
C ASP A 152 43.45 30.43 5.38
N GLU A 153 44.36 31.22 4.81
CA GLU A 153 45.77 30.87 4.62
C GLU A 153 45.90 29.50 3.92
N GLU A 154 46.62 28.56 4.54
CA GLU A 154 46.82 27.21 4.02
C GLU A 154 45.64 26.25 4.29
N ASP A 155 44.57 26.73 4.93
CA ASP A 155 43.38 25.93 5.23
C ASP A 155 42.19 26.26 4.32
N ILE A 156 41.28 25.29 4.21
CA ILE A 156 39.97 25.40 3.60
C ILE A 156 38.88 25.03 4.60
N ILE A 157 37.82 25.83 4.63
CA ILE A 157 36.67 25.68 5.53
C ILE A 157 35.42 25.48 4.67
N GLY A 158 34.62 24.45 4.97
CA GLY A 158 33.29 24.29 4.35
C GLY A 158 32.27 25.22 4.99
N GLU A 159 31.62 26.09 4.21
CA GLU A 159 30.66 27.08 4.72
C GLU A 159 29.20 26.68 4.46
N ALA A 160 28.93 26.13 3.28
CA ALA A 160 27.60 25.70 2.87
C ALA A 160 27.69 24.44 1.98
N PRO A 161 26.65 23.59 1.94
CA PRO A 161 26.66 22.40 1.11
C PRO A 161 26.74 22.74 -0.38
N GLY A 162 27.56 22.00 -1.13
CA GLY A 162 27.72 22.22 -2.56
C GLY A 162 29.02 21.66 -3.12
N GLU A 163 29.21 21.82 -4.43
CA GLU A 163 30.42 21.42 -5.14
C GLU A 163 31.06 22.65 -5.79
N VAL A 164 32.36 22.83 -5.57
CA VAL A 164 33.16 23.91 -6.16
C VAL A 164 34.47 23.38 -6.70
N GLU A 165 35.05 24.10 -7.66
CA GLU A 165 36.40 23.90 -8.12
C GLU A 165 37.27 25.08 -7.66
N ILE A 166 38.40 24.76 -7.03
CA ILE A 166 39.40 25.72 -6.60
C ILE A 166 40.55 25.69 -7.59
N THR A 167 40.90 26.85 -8.15
CA THR A 167 42.08 26.99 -8.99
C THR A 167 43.16 27.75 -8.23
N ALA A 168 44.30 27.11 -7.99
CA ALA A 168 45.50 27.76 -7.48
C ALA A 168 46.39 28.19 -8.66
N TYR A 169 46.95 29.40 -8.63
CA TYR A 169 47.82 29.92 -9.67
C TYR A 169 48.93 30.80 -9.11
N TYR A 170 50.04 30.94 -9.82
CA TYR A 170 51.14 31.81 -9.42
C TYR A 170 50.83 33.29 -9.69
N LEU A 171 50.87 34.15 -8.67
CA LEU A 171 50.35 35.53 -8.73
C LEU A 171 51.09 36.47 -9.69
N PHE A 172 52.39 36.23 -9.92
CA PHE A 172 53.23 37.19 -10.65
C PHE A 172 52.94 37.21 -12.15
N ASP A 173 52.69 36.05 -12.77
CA ASP A 173 52.55 35.94 -14.22
C ASP A 173 51.44 34.98 -14.68
N ASN A 174 50.74 34.32 -13.75
CA ASN A 174 49.73 33.29 -14.03
C ASN A 174 50.23 32.16 -14.94
N SER A 175 51.54 31.91 -14.97
CA SER A 175 52.19 30.93 -15.86
C SER A 175 51.80 29.49 -15.56
N VAL A 176 51.46 29.20 -14.30
CA VAL A 176 51.07 27.87 -13.83
C VAL A 176 49.80 27.90 -13.01
N ALA A 177 48.95 26.88 -13.20
CA ALA A 177 47.72 26.71 -12.46
C ALA A 177 47.39 25.23 -12.21
N ALA A 178 46.74 24.93 -11.09
CA ALA A 178 46.22 23.62 -10.75
C ALA A 178 44.78 23.75 -10.23
N THR A 179 43.98 22.70 -10.38
CA THR A 179 42.57 22.68 -9.97
C THR A 179 42.28 21.55 -8.98
N LEU A 180 41.46 21.83 -7.96
CA LEU A 180 40.97 20.86 -6.96
C LEU A 180 39.44 20.92 -6.91
N LYS A 181 38.78 19.76 -7.02
CA LYS A 181 37.35 19.67 -6.73
C LYS A 181 37.12 19.59 -5.23
N VAL A 182 36.19 20.37 -4.71
CA VAL A 182 35.81 20.36 -3.30
C VAL A 182 34.30 20.15 -3.20
N LYS A 183 33.91 19.17 -2.41
CA LYS A 183 32.52 18.89 -2.07
C LYS A 183 32.29 19.11 -0.60
N VAL A 184 31.37 20.01 -0.27
CA VAL A 184 30.89 20.22 1.11
C VAL A 184 29.58 19.46 1.27
N GLU A 185 29.59 18.42 2.10
CA GLU A 185 28.42 17.61 2.38
C GLU A 185 27.43 18.35 3.29
N ALA A 186 26.13 18.19 3.01
CA ALA A 186 25.09 18.68 3.89
C ALA A 186 25.13 17.95 5.24
N GLU A 187 24.87 18.69 6.31
CA GLU A 187 24.69 18.08 7.63
C GLU A 187 23.50 17.12 7.57
N LYS A 188 23.73 15.85 7.94
CA LYS A 188 22.68 14.84 8.00
C LYS A 188 21.93 14.98 9.31
N ARG A 189 20.61 15.15 9.24
CA ARG A 189 19.74 15.22 10.43
C ARG A 189 18.53 14.33 10.26
N ILE A 190 18.17 13.66 11.34
CA ILE A 190 16.95 12.88 11.47
C ILE A 190 16.13 13.54 12.56
N SER A 191 14.85 13.75 12.31
CA SER A 191 13.92 14.27 13.31
C SER A 191 12.50 13.79 13.03
N PHE A 192 11.61 14.00 13.97
CA PHE A 192 10.18 13.80 13.78
C PHE A 192 9.45 15.13 13.87
N SER A 193 8.44 15.34 13.04
CA SER A 193 7.63 16.56 13.09
C SER A 193 6.71 16.63 14.31
N ILE A 194 6.58 15.52 15.06
CA ILE A 194 5.85 15.40 16.33
C ILE A 194 6.63 14.50 17.28
N GLU A 195 6.47 14.69 18.59
CA GLU A 195 7.16 13.89 19.61
C GLU A 195 6.42 12.58 19.96
N ARG A 196 5.12 12.53 19.68
CA ARG A 196 4.24 11.39 20.01
C ARG A 196 3.24 11.14 18.88
N LEU A 197 3.18 9.90 18.41
CA LEU A 197 2.16 9.40 17.48
C LEU A 197 1.17 8.54 18.27
N GLU A 198 -0.11 8.90 18.24
CA GLU A 198 -1.18 8.11 18.87
C GLU A 198 -1.99 7.40 17.80
N LEU A 199 -2.19 6.09 17.98
CA LEU A 199 -2.96 5.21 17.09
C LEU A 199 -3.95 4.40 17.93
N GLU A 200 -5.05 3.96 17.34
CA GLU A 200 -5.81 2.81 17.85
C GLU A 200 -5.23 1.49 17.31
N ALA A 201 -5.46 0.38 18.01
CA ALA A 201 -5.09 -0.94 17.50
C ALA A 201 -5.79 -1.22 16.15
N GLY A 202 -5.00 -1.52 15.13
CA GLY A 202 -5.43 -1.67 13.73
C GLY A 202 -5.41 -0.38 12.90
N GLU A 203 -5.18 0.79 13.50
CA GLU A 203 -5.02 2.06 12.78
C GLU A 203 -3.61 2.18 12.21
N SER A 204 -3.52 2.75 11.00
CA SER A 204 -2.25 3.05 10.33
C SER A 204 -2.11 4.54 10.08
N ALA A 205 -0.90 5.08 10.29
CA ALA A 205 -0.55 6.45 9.94
C ALA A 205 0.80 6.51 9.24
N GLU A 206 1.02 7.55 8.46
CA GLU A 206 2.34 7.84 7.92
C GLU A 206 3.29 8.27 9.04
N LEU A 207 4.50 7.73 9.03
CA LEU A 207 5.55 8.07 9.96
C LEU A 207 5.98 9.54 9.71
N PRO A 208 5.86 10.42 10.72
CA PRO A 208 6.17 11.85 10.61
C PRO A 208 7.69 12.12 10.62
N LEU A 209 8.44 11.30 9.88
CA LEU A 209 9.90 11.32 9.78
C LEU A 209 10.36 12.41 8.81
N VAL A 210 11.28 13.24 9.29
CA VAL A 210 11.96 14.28 8.52
C VAL A 210 13.45 13.92 8.43
N THR A 211 13.96 13.84 7.21
CA THR A 211 15.37 13.52 6.92
C THR A 211 15.99 14.66 6.10
N GLU A 212 16.95 15.37 6.69
CA GLU A 212 17.75 16.41 6.02
C GLU A 212 19.12 15.84 5.64
N GLY A 213 19.58 16.07 4.41
CA GLY A 213 20.86 15.54 3.93
C GLY A 213 20.90 14.02 3.69
N ILE A 214 19.79 13.30 3.91
CA ILE A 214 19.66 11.86 3.69
C ILE A 214 18.56 11.64 2.64
N SER A 215 18.96 11.33 1.41
CA SER A 215 18.04 11.09 0.28
C SER A 215 17.68 9.62 0.10
N ASP A 216 18.53 8.70 0.54
CA ASP A 216 18.30 7.26 0.47
C ASP A 216 17.92 6.73 1.85
N LEU A 217 16.66 6.32 2.02
CA LEU A 217 16.14 5.79 3.28
C LEU A 217 16.69 4.38 3.60
N SER A 218 17.44 3.74 2.70
CA SER A 218 18.20 2.53 3.04
C SER A 218 19.42 2.82 3.92
N GLU A 219 19.82 4.09 4.05
CA GLU A 219 20.90 4.53 4.95
C GLU A 219 20.48 4.60 6.43
N ILE A 220 19.18 4.47 6.74
CA ILE A 220 18.67 4.56 8.11
C ILE A 220 18.13 3.22 8.61
N ALA A 221 18.30 2.99 9.91
CA ALA A 221 17.80 1.81 10.62
C ALA A 221 16.69 2.21 11.60
N PHE A 222 15.72 1.31 11.76
CA PHE A 222 14.57 1.46 12.65
C PHE A 222 14.65 0.43 13.77
N SER A 223 14.37 0.85 15.00
CA SER A 223 14.27 -0.07 16.14
C SER A 223 13.17 0.36 17.10
N PHE A 224 12.35 -0.61 17.53
CA PHE A 224 11.36 -0.39 18.58
C PHE A 224 11.93 -0.77 19.95
N THR A 225 11.61 0.00 20.99
CA THR A 225 11.93 -0.38 22.37
C THR A 225 11.14 -1.61 22.82
N THR A 226 9.88 -1.75 22.39
CA THR A 226 9.03 -2.89 22.67
C THR A 226 8.41 -3.42 21.38
N GLU A 227 8.78 -4.63 20.99
CA GLU A 227 8.21 -5.29 19.81
C GLU A 227 6.73 -5.67 20.01
N GLY A 228 5.98 -5.73 18.91
CA GLY A 228 4.59 -6.18 18.90
C GLY A 228 3.55 -5.13 19.32
N ILE A 229 3.97 -3.93 19.76
CA ILE A 229 3.04 -2.81 20.01
C ILE A 229 2.64 -2.14 18.70
N ALA A 230 3.62 -1.84 17.84
CA ALA A 230 3.41 -1.27 16.51
C ALA A 230 4.28 -1.99 15.47
N LEU A 231 3.84 -1.94 14.23
CA LEU A 231 4.57 -2.45 13.06
C LEU A 231 4.90 -1.26 12.16
N LEU A 232 6.12 -1.23 11.62
CA LEU A 232 6.52 -0.27 10.59
C LEU A 232 6.76 -1.01 9.28
N GLU A 233 6.01 -0.64 8.25
CA GLU A 233 6.26 -1.07 6.88
C GLU A 233 6.52 0.16 6.01
N GLN A 234 7.74 0.26 5.48
CA GLN A 234 8.22 1.43 4.75
C GLN A 234 8.14 2.72 5.59
N ARG A 235 7.08 3.52 5.40
CA ARG A 235 6.80 4.75 6.15
C ARG A 235 5.42 4.72 6.80
N THR A 236 4.79 3.55 6.93
CA THR A 236 3.48 3.41 7.56
C THR A 236 3.63 2.67 8.86
N VAL A 237 3.27 3.34 9.96
CA VAL A 237 3.19 2.74 11.29
C VAL A 237 1.77 2.25 11.50
N THR A 238 1.60 0.98 11.84
CA THR A 238 0.32 0.37 12.19
C THR A 238 0.34 -0.01 13.66
N GLY A 239 -0.67 0.41 14.43
CA GLY A 239 -0.87 -0.03 15.80
C GLY A 239 -1.30 -1.50 15.82
N ILE A 240 -0.61 -2.35 16.60
CA ILE A 240 -0.88 -3.79 16.66
C ILE A 240 -1.55 -4.14 17.99
N ASN A 241 -0.86 -3.88 19.10
CA ASN A 241 -1.36 -4.17 20.44
C ASN A 241 -1.37 -2.90 21.29
N PRO A 242 -2.37 -2.72 22.17
CA PRO A 242 -2.41 -1.58 23.06
C PRO A 242 -1.15 -1.51 23.94
N GLY A 243 -0.55 -0.33 24.03
CA GLY A 243 0.69 -0.11 24.76
C GLY A 243 1.45 1.11 24.24
N GLU A 244 2.61 1.36 24.83
CA GLU A 244 3.51 2.44 24.42
C GLU A 244 4.88 1.85 24.04
N THR A 245 5.41 2.24 22.89
CA THR A 245 6.79 1.92 22.46
C THR A 245 7.46 3.16 21.91
N ALA A 246 8.77 3.30 22.08
CA ALA A 246 9.53 4.28 21.32
C ALA A 246 10.00 3.64 20.00
N LEU A 247 10.02 4.42 18.92
CA LEU A 247 10.66 4.08 17.66
C LEU A 247 11.88 4.99 17.52
N THR A 248 13.06 4.39 17.55
CA THR A 248 14.31 5.09 17.25
C THR A 248 14.66 4.90 15.79
N VAL A 249 15.06 6.00 15.14
CA VAL A 249 15.59 6.01 13.77
C VAL A 249 17.00 6.54 13.83
N ARG A 250 17.95 5.80 13.26
CA ARG A 250 19.38 6.14 13.29
C ARG A 250 19.99 6.05 11.90
N LEU A 251 20.95 6.92 11.60
CA LEU A 251 21.79 6.77 10.42
C LEU A 251 22.79 5.62 10.63
N ILE A 252 22.89 4.69 9.68
CA ILE A 252 23.74 3.49 9.81
C ILE A 252 25.23 3.87 9.86
N ALA A 253 25.64 4.92 9.15
CA ALA A 253 27.03 5.36 9.07
C ALA A 253 27.47 6.26 10.24
N ASP A 254 26.53 6.79 11.03
CA ASP A 254 26.80 7.72 12.13
C ASP A 254 25.69 7.59 13.19
N GLU A 255 25.97 6.83 14.25
CA GLU A 255 24.97 6.51 15.29
C GLU A 255 24.55 7.74 16.12
N ASP A 256 25.33 8.83 16.07
CA ASP A 256 25.01 10.09 16.75
C ASP A 256 23.89 10.86 16.01
N VAL A 257 23.67 10.57 14.72
CA VAL A 257 22.54 11.08 13.94
C VAL A 257 21.33 10.16 14.17
N ALA A 258 20.57 10.46 15.22
CA ALA A 258 19.40 9.69 15.63
C ALA A 258 18.24 10.57 16.08
N ALA A 259 17.02 10.06 15.92
CA ALA A 259 15.82 10.63 16.53
C ALA A 259 14.95 9.53 17.12
N GLU A 260 14.09 9.90 18.06
CA GLU A 260 13.13 9.01 18.68
C GLU A 260 11.74 9.63 18.68
N ILE A 261 10.72 8.81 18.45
CA ILE A 261 9.31 9.17 18.59
C ILE A 261 8.61 8.16 19.51
N THR A 262 7.74 8.65 20.39
CA THR A 262 6.87 7.78 21.19
C THR A 262 5.64 7.37 20.37
N ILE A 263 5.35 6.09 20.27
CA ILE A 263 4.12 5.57 19.67
C ILE A 263 3.24 4.99 20.78
N LEU A 264 2.07 5.59 20.98
CA LEU A 264 1.03 5.06 21.86
C LEU A 264 -0.06 4.41 21.00
N VAL A 265 -0.26 3.12 21.20
CA VAL A 265 -1.39 2.38 20.63
C VAL A 265 -2.44 2.24 21.72
N LYS A 266 -3.60 2.84 21.52
CA LYS A 266 -4.78 2.70 22.39
C LYS A 266 -5.55 1.44 22.00
N PRO A 267 -6.28 0.81 22.94
CA PRO A 267 -7.32 -0.15 22.58
C PRO A 267 -8.25 0.47 21.54
N ARG A 268 -8.63 -0.32 20.53
CA ARG A 268 -9.62 0.12 19.56
C ARG A 268 -10.93 0.41 20.27
N SER A 269 -11.51 1.58 20.00
CA SER A 269 -12.78 1.94 20.60
C SER A 269 -13.91 1.35 19.78
N TYR A 270 -14.48 0.24 20.25
CA TYR A 270 -15.62 -0.38 19.59
C TYR A 270 -16.93 0.34 19.92
N THR A 271 -17.78 0.49 18.93
CA THR A 271 -19.12 1.05 19.06
C THR A 271 -20.16 -0.06 19.04
N VAL A 272 -21.41 0.27 19.37
CA VAL A 272 -22.54 -0.66 19.22
C VAL A 272 -22.73 -1.22 17.80
N ASN A 273 -22.09 -0.63 16.78
CA ASN A 273 -22.11 -1.12 15.40
C ASN A 273 -20.93 -2.05 15.07
N ASP A 274 -20.06 -2.36 16.02
CA ASP A 274 -18.94 -3.28 15.87
C ASP A 274 -19.28 -4.59 16.61
N PRO A 275 -19.08 -5.78 16.01
CA PRO A 275 -19.36 -7.03 16.70
C PRO A 275 -18.48 -7.21 17.94
N GLU A 276 -17.26 -6.69 17.92
CA GLU A 276 -16.31 -6.75 19.04
C GLU A 276 -16.85 -6.06 20.29
N TYR A 277 -17.60 -4.95 20.15
CA TYR A 277 -18.29 -4.34 21.28
C TYR A 277 -19.16 -5.37 22.00
N TRP A 278 -19.99 -6.09 21.26
CA TRP A 278 -20.89 -7.07 21.87
C TRP A 278 -20.16 -8.30 22.41
N ILE A 279 -19.08 -8.73 21.74
CA ILE A 279 -18.26 -9.87 22.17
C ILE A 279 -17.56 -9.57 23.50
N GLU A 280 -16.95 -8.38 23.63
CA GLU A 280 -16.23 -7.97 24.84
C GLU A 280 -17.16 -7.68 26.03
N HIS A 281 -18.41 -7.30 25.75
CA HIS A 281 -19.44 -7.01 26.76
C HIS A 281 -20.36 -8.21 27.06
N LEU A 282 -20.07 -9.41 26.53
CA LEU A 282 -20.80 -10.61 26.92
C LEU A 282 -20.70 -10.83 28.43
N SER A 283 -21.81 -11.24 29.05
CA SER A 283 -21.80 -11.69 30.45
C SER A 283 -20.73 -12.79 30.63
N PRO A 284 -19.94 -12.80 31.73
CA PRO A 284 -18.89 -13.79 31.97
C PRO A 284 -19.34 -15.26 31.94
N GLU A 285 -20.65 -15.52 32.01
CA GLU A 285 -21.22 -16.86 31.86
C GLU A 285 -21.21 -17.38 30.40
N TYR A 286 -21.00 -16.50 29.42
CA TYR A 286 -20.92 -16.84 28.01
C TYR A 286 -19.47 -16.84 27.53
N ASP A 287 -19.01 -18.00 27.09
CA ASP A 287 -17.80 -18.12 26.30
C ASP A 287 -18.11 -17.71 24.84
N PRO A 288 -17.51 -16.63 24.28
CA PRO A 288 -17.73 -16.21 22.90
C PRO A 288 -17.28 -17.26 21.87
N ASP A 289 -16.28 -18.06 22.21
CA ASP A 289 -15.63 -19.05 21.36
C ASP A 289 -16.12 -20.49 21.65
N GLY A 290 -16.91 -20.65 22.72
CA GLY A 290 -17.56 -21.89 23.08
C GLY A 290 -18.57 -22.35 22.03
N VAL A 291 -18.39 -23.57 21.53
CA VAL A 291 -19.32 -24.20 20.57
C VAL A 291 -20.70 -24.37 21.21
N ILE A 292 -21.69 -23.72 20.62
CA ILE A 292 -23.09 -23.72 21.08
C ILE A 292 -23.79 -25.04 20.71
N MET A 293 -23.68 -25.43 19.44
CA MET A 293 -24.11 -26.73 18.94
C MET A 293 -23.04 -27.28 17.99
N THR A 294 -22.73 -28.56 18.15
CA THR A 294 -21.91 -29.32 17.20
C THR A 294 -22.65 -29.52 15.87
N PRO A 295 -21.95 -29.81 14.77
CA PRO A 295 -22.58 -30.15 13.49
C PRO A 295 -23.63 -31.28 13.60
N ALA A 296 -23.39 -32.27 14.46
CA ALA A 296 -24.35 -33.36 14.70
C ALA A 296 -25.63 -32.86 15.39
N GLN A 297 -25.53 -31.94 16.35
CA GLN A 297 -26.69 -31.33 17.00
C GLN A 297 -27.47 -30.43 16.02
N ILE A 298 -26.79 -29.69 15.14
CA ILE A 298 -27.42 -28.90 14.09
C ILE A 298 -28.14 -29.81 13.08
N ALA A 299 -27.56 -30.96 12.74
CA ALA A 299 -28.23 -31.97 11.90
C ALA A 299 -29.51 -32.49 12.56
N LEU A 300 -29.51 -32.75 13.88
CA LEU A 300 -30.72 -33.13 14.63
C LEU A 300 -31.76 -32.00 14.67
N TYR A 301 -31.31 -30.75 14.82
CA TYR A 301 -32.17 -29.56 14.74
C TYR A 301 -32.86 -29.48 13.37
N ASN A 302 -32.09 -29.64 12.29
CA ASN A 302 -32.61 -29.66 10.92
C ASN A 302 -33.58 -30.83 10.70
N GLN A 303 -33.28 -32.02 11.23
CA GLN A 303 -34.19 -33.16 11.16
C GLN A 303 -35.50 -32.90 11.90
N ASN A 304 -35.47 -32.23 13.06
CA ASN A 304 -36.68 -31.80 13.76
C ASN A 304 -37.51 -30.83 12.91
N ILE A 305 -36.87 -29.92 12.16
CA ILE A 305 -37.57 -29.05 11.21
C ILE A 305 -38.25 -29.86 10.09
N TYR A 306 -37.53 -30.81 9.48
CA TYR A 306 -38.06 -31.64 8.39
C TYR A 306 -39.18 -32.58 8.85
N ASN A 307 -39.09 -33.12 10.06
CA ASN A 307 -40.15 -33.97 10.62
C ASN A 307 -41.45 -33.18 10.92
N ASN A 308 -41.38 -31.85 10.93
CA ASN A 308 -42.49 -30.95 11.25
C ASN A 308 -42.85 -30.01 10.08
N THR A 309 -42.72 -30.47 8.83
CA THR A 309 -42.99 -29.69 7.61
C THR A 309 -44.37 -29.02 7.60
N SER A 310 -45.39 -29.57 8.26
CA SER A 310 -46.72 -28.94 8.35
C SER A 310 -46.67 -27.57 9.02
N ALA A 311 -45.82 -27.40 10.04
CA ALA A 311 -45.60 -26.15 10.77
C ALA A 311 -44.48 -25.31 10.14
N THR A 312 -43.35 -25.94 9.77
CA THR A 312 -42.14 -25.24 9.32
C THR A 312 -42.16 -24.89 7.84
N LYS A 313 -42.95 -25.61 7.03
CA LYS A 313 -42.96 -25.52 5.56
C LYS A 313 -41.60 -25.78 4.90
N VAL A 314 -40.69 -26.45 5.63
CA VAL A 314 -39.38 -26.84 5.12
C VAL A 314 -39.41 -28.31 4.73
N VAL A 315 -38.89 -28.63 3.56
CA VAL A 315 -38.70 -29.98 3.04
C VAL A 315 -37.21 -30.28 2.94
N ASN A 316 -36.83 -31.56 3.04
CA ASN A 316 -35.44 -31.99 2.85
C ASN A 316 -35.14 -32.12 1.34
N PRO A 317 -34.24 -31.31 0.76
CA PRO A 317 -33.89 -31.40 -0.66
C PRO A 317 -33.28 -32.75 -1.06
N LEU A 318 -32.60 -33.44 -0.13
CA LEU A 318 -32.03 -34.77 -0.36
C LEU A 318 -33.12 -35.85 -0.50
N ALA A 319 -34.32 -35.57 0.00
CA ALA A 319 -35.47 -36.46 -0.01
C ALA A 319 -36.55 -35.99 -0.99
N TYR A 320 -36.23 -35.13 -1.97
CA TYR A 320 -37.21 -34.77 -3.00
C TYR A 320 -37.76 -36.02 -3.70
N PRO A 321 -39.11 -36.10 -3.88
CA PRO A 321 -39.73 -37.27 -4.47
C PRO A 321 -39.43 -37.35 -5.96
N THR A 322 -39.50 -38.55 -6.53
CA THR A 322 -39.41 -38.78 -7.98
C THR A 322 -40.74 -38.53 -8.69
N THR A 323 -41.85 -38.64 -7.95
CA THR A 323 -43.20 -38.35 -8.44
C THR A 323 -44.02 -37.62 -7.38
N ILE A 324 -44.94 -36.77 -7.82
CA ILE A 324 -45.91 -36.09 -6.95
C ILE A 324 -47.30 -36.15 -7.61
N SER A 325 -48.37 -36.16 -6.81
CA SER A 325 -49.72 -36.17 -7.37
C SER A 325 -50.04 -34.84 -8.05
N GLY A 326 -50.73 -34.87 -9.19
CA GLY A 326 -51.17 -33.67 -9.89
C GLY A 326 -52.10 -32.80 -9.03
N THR A 327 -52.91 -33.44 -8.18
CA THR A 327 -53.76 -32.76 -7.20
C THR A 327 -52.96 -31.93 -6.22
N GLU A 328 -51.86 -32.46 -5.69
CA GLU A 328 -50.99 -31.72 -4.76
C GLU A 328 -50.29 -30.55 -5.46
N VAL A 329 -49.78 -30.76 -6.68
CA VAL A 329 -49.17 -29.68 -7.47
C VAL A 329 -50.17 -28.56 -7.73
N ARG A 330 -51.40 -28.91 -8.12
CA ARG A 330 -52.49 -27.95 -8.33
C ARG A 330 -52.80 -27.19 -7.03
N GLN A 331 -52.95 -27.87 -5.90
CA GLN A 331 -53.19 -27.23 -4.59
C GLN A 331 -52.08 -26.24 -4.20
N LYS A 332 -50.82 -26.60 -4.44
CA LYS A 332 -49.67 -25.70 -4.21
C LYS A 332 -49.76 -24.45 -5.08
N ILE A 333 -50.00 -24.59 -6.39
CA ILE A 333 -50.14 -23.45 -7.32
C ILE A 333 -51.34 -22.57 -6.93
N GLU A 334 -52.45 -23.18 -6.53
CA GLU A 334 -53.69 -22.50 -6.22
C GLU A 334 -53.68 -21.79 -4.85
N THR A 335 -52.66 -22.03 -4.01
CA THR A 335 -52.45 -21.31 -2.74
C THR A 335 -52.40 -19.79 -2.93
N TYR A 336 -51.97 -19.33 -4.11
CA TYR A 336 -51.85 -17.91 -4.46
C TYR A 336 -53.05 -17.33 -5.23
N ASN A 337 -54.07 -18.13 -5.55
CA ASN A 337 -55.13 -17.77 -6.51
C ASN A 337 -55.80 -16.42 -6.23
N GLY A 338 -56.02 -16.07 -4.97
CA GLY A 338 -56.70 -14.84 -4.59
C GLY A 338 -55.87 -13.57 -4.78
N LEU A 339 -54.53 -13.65 -4.76
CA LEU A 339 -53.66 -12.46 -4.66
C LEU A 339 -53.77 -11.54 -5.88
N ILE A 340 -53.89 -12.11 -7.08
CA ILE A 340 -53.95 -11.33 -8.33
C ILE A 340 -55.23 -10.49 -8.47
N ASP A 341 -56.32 -10.91 -7.83
CA ASP A 341 -57.57 -10.14 -7.78
C ASP A 341 -57.64 -9.23 -6.55
N GLN A 342 -56.90 -9.55 -5.48
CA GLN A 342 -56.86 -8.79 -4.23
C GLN A 342 -56.11 -7.46 -4.37
N TYR A 343 -55.07 -7.41 -5.21
CA TYR A 343 -54.21 -6.23 -5.35
C TYR A 343 -54.33 -5.58 -6.74
N GLN A 344 -54.00 -4.29 -6.80
CA GLN A 344 -53.67 -3.65 -8.06
C GLN A 344 -52.38 -4.27 -8.59
N VAL A 345 -52.41 -4.70 -9.86
CA VAL A 345 -51.26 -5.31 -10.53
C VAL A 345 -50.88 -4.41 -11.68
N PHE A 346 -49.60 -4.12 -11.83
CA PHE A 346 -49.10 -3.23 -12.86
C PHE A 346 -47.75 -3.69 -13.40
N ASP A 347 -47.45 -3.23 -14.60
CA ASP A 347 -46.14 -3.31 -15.24
C ASP A 347 -45.69 -1.87 -15.54
N ASP A 348 -44.60 -1.43 -14.92
CA ASP A 348 -44.15 -0.04 -14.87
C ASP A 348 -45.26 0.96 -14.47
N SER A 349 -45.86 1.62 -15.46
CA SER A 349 -46.92 2.62 -15.30
C SER A 349 -48.31 2.12 -15.76
N HIS A 350 -48.39 0.91 -16.29
CA HIS A 350 -49.60 0.31 -16.84
C HIS A 350 -50.27 -0.62 -15.83
N TYR A 351 -51.49 -0.28 -15.40
CA TYR A 351 -52.30 -1.16 -14.56
C TYR A 351 -53.00 -2.21 -15.42
N LEU A 352 -52.86 -3.48 -15.03
CA LEU A 352 -53.41 -4.60 -15.76
C LEU A 352 -54.94 -4.61 -15.67
N SER A 353 -55.57 -4.74 -16.83
CA SER A 353 -56.99 -5.07 -16.98
C SER A 353 -57.30 -6.49 -16.48
N GLN A 354 -58.58 -6.78 -16.27
CA GLN A 354 -59.00 -8.13 -15.88
C GLN A 354 -58.66 -9.20 -16.92
N ASN A 355 -58.63 -8.84 -18.22
CA ASN A 355 -58.26 -9.77 -19.28
C ASN A 355 -56.76 -10.12 -19.25
N GLU A 356 -55.89 -9.13 -18.99
CA GLU A 356 -54.45 -9.36 -18.81
C GLU A 356 -54.16 -10.20 -17.57
N LYS A 357 -54.83 -9.90 -16.44
CA LYS A 357 -54.78 -10.76 -15.24
C LYS A 357 -55.22 -12.19 -15.52
N THR A 358 -56.28 -12.36 -16.33
CA THR A 358 -56.77 -13.68 -16.75
C THR A 358 -55.77 -14.40 -17.64
N THR A 359 -55.05 -13.69 -18.50
CA THR A 359 -53.95 -14.23 -19.32
C THR A 359 -52.84 -14.81 -18.43
N ILE A 360 -52.41 -14.08 -17.38
CA ILE A 360 -51.42 -14.58 -16.40
C ILE A 360 -51.93 -15.83 -15.68
N LYS A 361 -53.20 -15.83 -15.23
CA LYS A 361 -53.81 -16.99 -14.58
C LYS A 361 -53.80 -18.23 -15.48
N ASN A 362 -54.16 -18.04 -16.75
CA ASN A 362 -54.26 -19.11 -17.75
C ASN A 362 -52.87 -19.65 -18.14
N ASN A 363 -51.84 -18.79 -18.16
CA ASN A 363 -50.48 -19.22 -18.48
C ASN A 363 -49.92 -20.28 -17.51
N ARG A 364 -50.47 -20.37 -16.29
CA ARG A 364 -50.15 -21.43 -15.31
C ARG A 364 -50.50 -22.85 -15.79
N ALA A 365 -51.28 -22.98 -16.88
CA ALA A 365 -51.56 -24.25 -17.53
C ALA A 365 -52.07 -25.36 -16.60
N LEU A 366 -52.98 -25.03 -15.67
CA LEU A 366 -53.42 -25.97 -14.62
C LEU A 366 -54.07 -27.25 -15.18
N GLU A 367 -54.79 -27.13 -16.29
CA GLU A 367 -55.44 -28.28 -16.96
C GLU A 367 -54.44 -29.22 -17.66
N GLN A 368 -53.17 -28.82 -17.80
CA GLN A 368 -52.11 -29.65 -18.35
C GLN A 368 -51.36 -30.44 -17.27
N ILE A 369 -51.69 -30.25 -15.98
CA ILE A 369 -51.06 -31.00 -14.89
C ILE A 369 -51.56 -32.46 -14.95
N PRO A 370 -50.68 -33.45 -15.20
CA PRO A 370 -51.08 -34.85 -15.24
C PRO A 370 -51.46 -35.36 -13.85
N ALA A 371 -52.21 -36.47 -13.78
CA ALA A 371 -52.61 -37.09 -12.50
C ALA A 371 -51.41 -37.47 -11.62
N THR A 372 -50.29 -37.85 -12.25
CA THR A 372 -48.99 -38.06 -11.59
C THR A 372 -47.93 -37.30 -12.36
N VAL A 373 -47.26 -36.39 -11.67
CA VAL A 373 -46.17 -35.57 -12.20
C VAL A 373 -44.86 -36.31 -11.94
N THR A 374 -44.10 -36.57 -13.01
CA THR A 374 -42.69 -36.94 -12.89
C THR A 374 -41.89 -35.69 -12.55
N VAL A 375 -41.21 -35.72 -11.39
CA VAL A 375 -40.44 -34.58 -10.90
C VAL A 375 -39.15 -34.44 -11.72
N ARG A 376 -38.87 -33.22 -12.16
CA ARG A 376 -37.55 -32.84 -12.70
C ARG A 376 -36.75 -32.12 -11.63
N TYR A 377 -35.43 -32.07 -11.77
CA TYR A 377 -34.54 -31.44 -10.80
C TYR A 377 -33.73 -30.35 -11.47
N GLY A 378 -33.30 -29.37 -10.68
CA GLY A 378 -32.45 -28.30 -11.18
C GLY A 378 -31.68 -27.60 -10.07
N ILE A 379 -30.69 -26.82 -10.49
CA ILE A 379 -29.92 -25.94 -9.62
C ILE A 379 -30.09 -24.52 -10.14
N ILE A 380 -30.26 -23.57 -9.23
CA ILE A 380 -30.33 -22.15 -9.54
C ILE A 380 -28.95 -21.69 -10.02
N THR A 381 -28.89 -21.10 -11.22
CA THR A 381 -27.64 -20.65 -11.86
C THR A 381 -27.45 -19.15 -11.78
N GLU A 382 -28.51 -18.41 -11.45
CA GLU A 382 -28.54 -16.96 -11.25
C GLU A 382 -29.52 -16.63 -10.15
N PHE A 383 -29.33 -15.52 -9.43
CA PHE A 383 -30.30 -15.07 -8.43
C PHE A 383 -31.72 -15.03 -9.01
N ALA A 384 -32.65 -15.73 -8.37
CA ALA A 384 -33.96 -16.02 -8.93
C ALA A 384 -35.09 -15.63 -7.97
N ALA A 385 -35.99 -14.77 -8.43
CA ALA A 385 -37.21 -14.46 -7.70
C ALA A 385 -38.18 -15.65 -7.76
N VAL A 386 -38.71 -16.02 -6.60
CA VAL A 386 -39.85 -16.92 -6.44
C VAL A 386 -41.11 -16.08 -6.38
N ARG A 387 -42.02 -16.35 -7.32
CA ARG A 387 -43.21 -15.55 -7.56
C ARG A 387 -44.49 -16.35 -7.27
N SER A 388 -45.50 -15.66 -6.75
CA SER A 388 -46.86 -16.19 -6.60
C SER A 388 -47.52 -16.54 -7.94
N PHE A 389 -47.22 -15.76 -8.99
CA PHE A 389 -47.70 -15.94 -10.37
C PHE A 389 -46.52 -15.89 -11.35
N PRO A 390 -46.58 -16.56 -12.51
CA PRO A 390 -45.50 -16.58 -13.48
C PRO A 390 -45.46 -15.27 -14.28
N THR A 391 -45.07 -14.19 -13.61
CA THR A 391 -44.97 -12.84 -14.18
C THR A 391 -43.98 -11.98 -13.38
N ASN A 392 -43.38 -11.01 -14.09
CA ASN A 392 -42.58 -9.94 -13.51
C ASN A 392 -43.43 -8.70 -13.14
N CYS A 393 -44.74 -8.69 -13.43
CA CYS A 393 -45.64 -7.64 -12.96
C CYS A 393 -45.66 -7.57 -11.43
N ILE A 394 -45.84 -6.36 -10.91
CA ILE A 394 -45.84 -6.06 -9.48
C ILE A 394 -47.28 -6.00 -8.97
N ALA A 395 -47.52 -6.58 -7.79
CA ALA A 395 -48.81 -6.51 -7.11
C ALA A 395 -48.70 -5.62 -5.85
N GLY A 396 -49.55 -4.61 -5.71
CA GLY A 396 -49.52 -3.69 -4.58
C GLY A 396 -48.60 -2.50 -4.80
N SER A 397 -47.33 -2.58 -4.42
CA SER A 397 -46.35 -1.50 -4.59
C SER A 397 -44.94 -2.03 -4.88
N TYR A 398 -44.06 -1.19 -5.44
CA TYR A 398 -42.65 -1.55 -5.68
C TYR A 398 -41.89 -1.99 -4.42
N SER A 399 -42.17 -1.36 -3.28
CA SER A 399 -41.49 -1.65 -2.01
C SER A 399 -42.05 -2.88 -1.28
N GLN A 400 -43.27 -3.31 -1.62
CA GLN A 400 -43.94 -4.47 -1.05
C GLN A 400 -44.72 -5.21 -2.14
N ASP A 401 -43.98 -5.72 -3.12
CA ASP A 401 -44.57 -6.52 -4.18
C ASP A 401 -45.16 -7.79 -3.60
N ARG A 402 -46.50 -7.88 -3.63
CA ARG A 402 -47.28 -9.00 -3.09
C ARG A 402 -47.19 -10.26 -3.93
N PHE A 403 -46.61 -10.20 -5.12
CA PHE A 403 -46.24 -11.39 -5.88
C PHE A 403 -44.82 -11.87 -5.59
N GLN A 404 -43.99 -11.05 -4.96
CA GLN A 404 -42.66 -11.45 -4.53
C GLN A 404 -42.75 -12.26 -3.24
N GLU A 405 -42.36 -13.54 -3.34
CA GLU A 405 -42.38 -14.44 -2.20
C GLU A 405 -41.02 -14.52 -1.52
N THR A 406 -39.98 -14.85 -2.29
CA THR A 406 -38.58 -14.93 -1.82
C THR A 406 -37.60 -14.89 -2.99
N GLY A 407 -36.29 -14.83 -2.72
CA GLY A 407 -35.23 -14.97 -3.72
C GLY A 407 -34.34 -16.19 -3.42
N LEU A 408 -34.09 -17.02 -4.43
CA LEU A 408 -33.18 -18.16 -4.37
C LEU A 408 -31.78 -17.78 -4.87
N ASN A 409 -30.77 -18.33 -4.19
CA ASN A 409 -29.36 -18.12 -4.49
C ASN A 409 -28.85 -19.05 -5.58
N VAL A 410 -27.79 -18.60 -6.27
CA VAL A 410 -26.96 -19.48 -7.10
C VAL A 410 -26.50 -20.67 -6.27
N GLY A 411 -26.68 -21.89 -6.78
CA GLY A 411 -26.34 -23.12 -6.07
C GLY A 411 -27.47 -23.73 -5.23
N GLU A 412 -28.63 -23.07 -5.10
CA GLU A 412 -29.78 -23.72 -4.46
C GLU A 412 -30.40 -24.79 -5.36
N GLY A 413 -30.69 -25.95 -4.76
CA GLY A 413 -31.36 -27.07 -5.40
C GLY A 413 -32.87 -26.93 -5.39
N VAL A 414 -33.52 -27.30 -6.49
CA VAL A 414 -34.98 -27.26 -6.63
C VAL A 414 -35.55 -28.51 -7.28
N ALA A 415 -36.77 -28.89 -6.87
CA ALA A 415 -37.62 -29.84 -7.58
C ALA A 415 -38.61 -29.07 -8.46
N VAL A 416 -38.68 -29.39 -9.75
CA VAL A 416 -39.56 -28.77 -10.75
C VAL A 416 -40.80 -29.64 -10.92
N TYR A 417 -41.97 -29.07 -10.63
CA TYR A 417 -43.26 -29.79 -10.65
C TYR A 417 -44.13 -29.43 -11.84
N HIS A 418 -44.03 -28.20 -12.36
CA HIS A 418 -44.87 -27.78 -13.46
C HIS A 418 -44.17 -26.72 -14.32
N VAL A 419 -44.71 -26.48 -15.51
CA VAL A 419 -44.23 -25.47 -16.46
C VAL A 419 -45.41 -24.68 -17.01
N THR A 420 -45.23 -23.38 -17.25
CA THR A 420 -46.23 -22.56 -17.92
C THR A 420 -46.47 -22.98 -19.37
N ALA A 421 -47.61 -22.56 -19.93
CA ALA A 421 -47.97 -22.86 -21.32
C ALA A 421 -46.93 -22.33 -22.34
N ASP A 422 -46.25 -21.22 -22.02
CA ASP A 422 -45.20 -20.60 -22.83
C ASP A 422 -43.78 -21.15 -22.56
N GLY A 423 -43.63 -22.06 -21.60
CA GLY A 423 -42.33 -22.62 -21.21
C GLY A 423 -41.39 -21.69 -20.45
N GLN A 424 -41.79 -20.45 -20.16
CA GLN A 424 -40.90 -19.42 -19.58
C GLN A 424 -40.72 -19.52 -18.07
N TRP A 425 -41.62 -20.22 -17.37
CA TRP A 425 -41.60 -20.35 -15.92
C TRP A 425 -41.76 -21.79 -15.48
N PHE A 426 -41.01 -22.16 -14.45
CA PHE A 426 -41.18 -23.41 -13.73
C PHE A 426 -41.82 -23.16 -12.38
N PHE A 427 -42.81 -23.97 -12.03
CA PHE A 427 -43.28 -24.05 -10.65
C PHE A 427 -42.41 -25.05 -9.90
N VAL A 428 -41.70 -24.55 -8.89
CA VAL A 428 -40.65 -25.30 -8.18
C VAL A 428 -40.95 -25.40 -6.70
N GLN A 429 -40.36 -26.43 -6.07
CA GLN A 429 -40.19 -26.56 -4.63
C GLN A 429 -38.69 -26.40 -4.33
N ALA A 430 -38.34 -25.31 -3.65
CA ALA A 430 -37.06 -25.14 -2.97
C ALA A 430 -37.14 -25.73 -1.55
N MET A 431 -36.06 -25.61 -0.76
CA MET A 431 -36.01 -26.18 0.60
C MET A 431 -37.13 -25.63 1.50
N ASN A 432 -37.35 -24.32 1.51
CA ASN A 432 -38.25 -23.64 2.45
C ASN A 432 -39.32 -22.78 1.76
N TYR A 433 -39.50 -22.94 0.45
CA TYR A 433 -40.53 -22.25 -0.34
C TYR A 433 -40.94 -23.03 -1.59
N PHE A 434 -42.10 -22.70 -2.16
CA PHE A 434 -42.49 -23.12 -3.51
C PHE A 434 -43.08 -21.94 -4.28
N GLY A 435 -42.97 -21.92 -5.59
CA GLY A 435 -43.51 -20.85 -6.42
C GLY A 435 -42.99 -20.87 -7.84
N TRP A 436 -43.32 -19.85 -8.62
CA TRP A 436 -42.89 -19.70 -10.00
C TRP A 436 -41.52 -19.05 -10.06
N VAL A 437 -40.61 -19.65 -10.84
CA VAL A 437 -39.27 -19.15 -11.11
C VAL A 437 -39.04 -19.14 -12.61
N GLU A 438 -38.37 -18.12 -13.13
CA GLU A 438 -38.01 -18.05 -14.55
C GLU A 438 -37.18 -19.28 -14.95
N ALA A 439 -37.62 -20.01 -15.98
CA ALA A 439 -36.98 -21.24 -16.43
C ALA A 439 -35.53 -21.02 -16.91
N GLY A 440 -35.20 -19.80 -17.34
CA GLY A 440 -33.86 -19.40 -17.75
C GLY A 440 -32.85 -19.33 -16.60
N LYS A 441 -33.29 -19.30 -15.33
CA LYS A 441 -32.42 -19.22 -14.15
C LYS A 441 -32.13 -20.58 -13.50
N ILE A 442 -32.61 -21.66 -14.12
CA ILE A 442 -32.50 -23.02 -13.61
C ILE A 442 -31.77 -23.88 -14.65
N GLY A 443 -30.65 -24.48 -14.25
CA GLY A 443 -30.01 -25.56 -15.00
C GLY A 443 -30.66 -26.89 -14.62
N LEU A 444 -31.34 -27.54 -15.56
CA LEU A 444 -31.98 -28.84 -15.31
C LEU A 444 -30.93 -29.95 -15.21
N CYS A 445 -31.11 -30.86 -14.27
CA CYS A 445 -30.16 -31.95 -14.04
C CYS A 445 -30.86 -33.25 -13.63
N SER A 446 -30.10 -34.34 -13.58
CA SER A 446 -30.57 -35.59 -12.98
C SER A 446 -30.62 -35.45 -11.45
N ARG A 447 -31.35 -36.37 -10.80
CA ARG A 447 -31.42 -36.42 -9.33
C ARG A 447 -30.05 -36.67 -8.72
N GLU A 448 -29.26 -37.53 -9.34
CA GLU A 448 -27.91 -37.90 -8.89
C GLU A 448 -26.98 -36.70 -8.93
N MET A 449 -27.04 -35.91 -10.01
CA MET A 449 -26.25 -34.68 -10.14
C MET A 449 -26.66 -33.65 -9.09
N LEU A 450 -27.97 -33.43 -8.88
CA LEU A 450 -28.46 -32.55 -7.82
C LEU A 450 -27.89 -32.97 -6.46
N LEU A 451 -28.03 -34.25 -6.09
CA LEU A 451 -27.56 -34.77 -4.80
C LEU A 451 -26.05 -34.63 -4.64
N SER A 452 -25.28 -34.98 -5.68
CA SER A 452 -23.81 -34.84 -5.65
C SER A 452 -23.35 -33.40 -5.44
N PHE A 453 -24.15 -32.42 -5.86
CA PHE A 453 -23.85 -31.01 -5.69
C PHE A 453 -24.23 -30.49 -4.30
N ILE A 454 -25.47 -30.76 -3.85
CA ILE A 454 -25.99 -30.17 -2.59
C ILE A 454 -25.58 -30.95 -1.33
N ASP A 455 -25.10 -32.18 -1.48
CA ASP A 455 -24.66 -33.07 -0.40
C ASP A 455 -23.14 -33.36 -0.47
N SER A 456 -22.38 -32.51 -1.17
CA SER A 456 -20.93 -32.66 -1.24
C SER A 456 -20.30 -32.52 0.15
N GLU A 457 -19.38 -33.43 0.49
CA GLU A 457 -18.56 -33.32 1.70
C GLU A 457 -17.49 -32.21 1.58
N GLN A 458 -17.12 -31.86 0.36
CA GLN A 458 -16.14 -30.82 0.05
C GLN A 458 -16.85 -29.60 -0.52
N PHE A 459 -16.97 -28.56 0.29
CA PHE A 459 -17.63 -27.31 -0.10
C PHE A 459 -17.05 -26.12 0.64
N ILE A 460 -17.16 -24.96 0.02
CA ILE A 460 -17.03 -23.69 0.72
C ILE A 460 -18.40 -23.18 1.13
N VAL A 461 -18.49 -22.46 2.25
CA VAL A 461 -19.62 -21.58 2.55
C VAL A 461 -19.20 -20.13 2.38
N VAL A 462 -20.04 -19.31 1.75
CA VAL A 462 -19.81 -17.87 1.63
C VAL A 462 -20.12 -17.19 2.96
N THR A 463 -19.16 -16.47 3.52
CA THR A 463 -19.22 -15.76 4.82
C THR A 463 -19.17 -14.23 4.67
N ALA A 464 -18.93 -13.72 3.46
CA ALA A 464 -19.23 -12.33 3.11
C ALA A 464 -20.74 -12.13 2.92
N ASP A 465 -21.26 -10.91 3.10
CA ASP A 465 -22.66 -10.58 2.73
C ASP A 465 -22.96 -11.01 1.28
N THR A 466 -22.07 -10.61 0.37
CA THR A 466 -22.07 -11.04 -1.02
C THR A 466 -20.65 -11.27 -1.51
N LEU A 467 -20.50 -12.21 -2.44
CA LEU A 467 -19.25 -12.51 -3.13
C LEU A 467 -19.54 -12.63 -4.64
N ASN A 468 -18.80 -11.89 -5.46
CA ASN A 468 -18.87 -12.05 -6.91
C ASN A 468 -17.92 -13.17 -7.33
N ILE A 469 -18.48 -14.28 -7.79
CA ILE A 469 -17.74 -15.38 -8.38
C ILE A 469 -18.10 -15.41 -9.86
N ASP A 470 -17.15 -15.03 -10.73
CA ASP A 470 -17.28 -15.17 -12.18
C ASP A 470 -18.56 -14.49 -12.74
N GLY A 471 -18.80 -13.27 -12.28
CA GLY A 471 -19.95 -12.44 -12.70
C GLY A 471 -21.26 -12.79 -12.01
N ARG A 472 -21.25 -13.74 -11.06
CA ARG A 472 -22.44 -14.13 -10.29
C ARG A 472 -22.29 -13.71 -8.84
N ILE A 473 -23.32 -13.03 -8.34
CA ILE A 473 -23.41 -12.69 -6.93
C ILE A 473 -23.91 -13.90 -6.15
N VAL A 474 -23.05 -14.43 -5.28
CA VAL A 474 -23.33 -15.49 -4.32
C VAL A 474 -23.48 -14.83 -2.95
N ARG A 475 -24.54 -15.17 -2.23
CA ARG A 475 -24.90 -14.53 -0.96
C ARG A 475 -24.42 -15.34 0.25
N MET A 476 -24.22 -14.67 1.37
CA MET A 476 -23.90 -15.28 2.67
C MET A 476 -24.73 -16.55 2.95
N GLY A 477 -24.07 -17.58 3.45
CA GLY A 477 -24.67 -18.86 3.85
C GLY A 477 -24.85 -19.85 2.69
N GLN A 478 -24.58 -19.46 1.45
CA GLN A 478 -24.61 -20.38 0.31
C GLN A 478 -23.38 -21.30 0.36
N ALA A 479 -23.64 -22.61 0.26
CA ALA A 479 -22.62 -23.63 0.10
C ALA A 479 -22.40 -23.94 -1.39
N LEU A 480 -21.14 -24.05 -1.81
CA LEU A 480 -20.75 -24.43 -3.16
C LEU A 480 -19.66 -25.51 -3.10
N PRO A 481 -19.82 -26.65 -3.79
CA PRO A 481 -18.83 -27.71 -3.78
C PRO A 481 -17.53 -27.28 -4.47
N TYR A 482 -16.40 -27.84 -4.04
CA TYR A 482 -15.12 -27.69 -4.75
C TYR A 482 -14.52 -29.06 -5.08
N VAL A 483 -13.70 -29.13 -6.12
CA VAL A 483 -13.04 -30.38 -6.54
C VAL A 483 -11.62 -30.52 -6.00
N THR A 484 -10.91 -29.40 -5.84
CA THR A 484 -9.55 -29.35 -5.31
C THR A 484 -9.34 -28.06 -4.54
N LYS A 485 -8.39 -28.05 -3.61
CA LYS A 485 -7.92 -26.85 -2.92
C LYS A 485 -6.40 -26.87 -2.82
N ASN A 486 -5.78 -25.69 -2.76
CA ASN A 486 -4.38 -25.51 -2.42
C ASN A 486 -4.25 -24.42 -1.33
N ASP A 487 -3.05 -23.90 -1.09
CA ASP A 487 -2.83 -22.89 -0.03
C ASP A 487 -3.42 -21.51 -0.37
N GLN A 488 -3.74 -21.24 -1.64
CA GLN A 488 -4.22 -19.94 -2.11
C GLN A 488 -5.69 -19.94 -2.56
N GLU A 489 -6.22 -21.08 -3.03
CA GLU A 489 -7.53 -21.11 -3.70
C GLU A 489 -8.27 -22.46 -3.57
N TYR A 490 -9.58 -22.39 -3.77
CA TYR A 490 -10.50 -23.50 -4.04
C TYR A 490 -10.87 -23.52 -5.52
N GLN A 491 -10.95 -24.71 -6.11
CA GLN A 491 -11.54 -24.92 -7.45
C GLN A 491 -13.02 -25.26 -7.29
N VAL A 492 -13.85 -24.22 -7.21
CA VAL A 492 -15.28 -24.29 -6.89
C VAL A 492 -16.09 -24.67 -8.13
N GLN A 493 -17.07 -25.55 -7.98
CA GLN A 493 -18.04 -25.89 -9.02
C GLN A 493 -19.18 -24.89 -9.03
N MET A 494 -19.14 -23.96 -9.98
CA MET A 494 -20.20 -22.98 -10.22
C MET A 494 -21.26 -23.56 -11.16
N PRO A 495 -22.55 -23.54 -10.77
CA PRO A 495 -23.63 -24.03 -11.62
C PRO A 495 -23.94 -23.02 -12.72
N ARG A 496 -23.93 -23.47 -13.98
CA ARG A 496 -24.34 -22.71 -15.16
C ARG A 496 -25.40 -23.46 -15.94
N ARG A 497 -26.16 -22.70 -16.74
CA ARG A 497 -27.17 -23.24 -17.65
C ARG A 497 -26.63 -23.18 -19.08
N ASP A 498 -26.67 -24.30 -19.78
CA ASP A 498 -26.31 -24.34 -21.21
C ASP A 498 -27.46 -23.86 -22.11
N ALA A 499 -27.19 -23.79 -23.42
CA ALA A 499 -28.18 -23.38 -24.41
C ALA A 499 -29.39 -24.35 -24.53
N ALA A 500 -29.21 -25.62 -24.16
CA ALA A 500 -30.27 -26.63 -24.12
C ALA A 500 -31.08 -26.58 -22.82
N GLY A 501 -30.64 -25.80 -21.83
CA GLY A 501 -31.28 -25.66 -20.53
C GLY A 501 -30.85 -26.67 -19.48
N ASN A 502 -29.79 -27.43 -19.74
CA ASN A 502 -29.22 -28.35 -18.77
C ASN A 502 -28.20 -27.63 -17.87
N LEU A 503 -27.99 -28.20 -16.69
CA LEU A 503 -26.93 -27.82 -15.78
C LEU A 503 -25.57 -28.23 -16.34
N VAL A 504 -24.62 -27.31 -16.28
CA VAL A 504 -23.20 -27.54 -16.49
C VAL A 504 -22.44 -26.97 -15.30
N LEU A 505 -21.52 -27.73 -14.73
CA LEU A 505 -20.68 -27.29 -13.62
C LEU A 505 -19.34 -26.78 -14.17
N HIS A 506 -19.05 -25.50 -13.93
CA HIS A 506 -17.79 -24.87 -14.31
C HIS A 506 -16.88 -24.77 -13.10
N GLN A 507 -15.62 -25.18 -13.25
CA GLN A 507 -14.61 -25.00 -12.21
C GLN A 507 -14.08 -23.58 -12.26
N ILE A 508 -14.19 -22.85 -11.15
CA ILE A 508 -13.73 -21.48 -10.99
C ILE A 508 -12.81 -21.40 -9.77
N ALA A 509 -11.64 -20.78 -9.95
CA ALA A 509 -10.73 -20.48 -8.86
C ALA A 509 -11.35 -19.40 -7.93
N VAL A 510 -11.44 -19.71 -6.65
CA VAL A 510 -11.89 -18.78 -5.60
C VAL A 510 -10.82 -18.70 -4.52
N ALA A 511 -10.33 -17.50 -4.23
CA ALA A 511 -9.28 -17.29 -3.24
C ALA A 511 -9.69 -17.78 -1.84
N ARG A 512 -8.72 -18.29 -1.08
CA ARG A 512 -8.83 -18.61 0.34
C ARG A 512 -8.77 -17.33 1.16
N ASP A 513 -9.86 -16.59 1.11
CA ASP A 513 -10.08 -15.38 1.89
C ASP A 513 -11.01 -15.72 3.06
N ASP A 514 -10.44 -15.93 4.25
CA ASP A 514 -11.17 -16.35 5.46
C ASP A 514 -12.22 -15.30 5.89
N GLU A 515 -12.13 -14.06 5.39
CA GLU A 515 -13.16 -13.03 5.58
C GLU A 515 -14.36 -13.19 4.64
N LYS A 516 -14.24 -13.96 3.56
CA LYS A 516 -15.29 -14.07 2.53
C LYS A 516 -15.83 -15.48 2.33
N VAL A 517 -15.02 -16.50 2.61
CA VAL A 517 -15.37 -17.91 2.45
C VAL A 517 -14.77 -18.75 3.57
N HIS A 518 -15.37 -19.90 3.86
CA HIS A 518 -14.82 -20.88 4.80
C HIS A 518 -14.96 -22.30 4.25
N ASP A 519 -14.00 -23.18 4.53
CA ASP A 519 -14.02 -24.59 4.15
C ASP A 519 -14.99 -25.36 5.07
N GLY A 520 -16.12 -25.79 4.51
CA GLY A 520 -17.25 -26.26 5.30
C GLY A 520 -17.95 -25.13 6.07
N TYR A 521 -18.89 -25.50 6.95
CA TYR A 521 -19.57 -24.52 7.80
C TYR A 521 -18.64 -23.94 8.88
N LEU A 522 -18.89 -22.69 9.28
CA LEU A 522 -18.22 -22.10 10.44
C LEU A 522 -18.57 -22.87 11.72
N PRO A 523 -17.67 -22.92 12.73
CA PRO A 523 -18.05 -23.34 14.07
C PRO A 523 -19.18 -22.46 14.62
N TYR A 524 -20.21 -23.07 15.19
CA TYR A 524 -21.34 -22.32 15.73
C TYR A 524 -21.04 -21.76 17.13
N THR A 525 -20.49 -20.55 17.17
CA THR A 525 -20.08 -19.80 18.37
C THR A 525 -20.73 -18.41 18.39
N LEU A 526 -20.79 -17.74 19.55
CA LEU A 526 -21.35 -16.37 19.61
C LEU A 526 -20.51 -15.39 18.81
N ARG A 527 -19.17 -15.50 18.87
CA ARG A 527 -18.24 -14.70 18.07
C ARG A 527 -18.60 -14.78 16.59
N ASN A 528 -18.73 -15.99 16.06
CA ASN A 528 -19.03 -16.15 14.64
C ASN A 528 -20.44 -15.65 14.30
N VAL A 529 -21.45 -15.86 15.16
CA VAL A 529 -22.79 -15.30 14.94
C VAL A 529 -22.76 -13.79 14.81
N PHE A 530 -22.05 -13.09 15.70
CA PHE A 530 -21.96 -11.63 15.67
C PHE A 530 -21.14 -11.14 14.48
N ILE A 531 -19.97 -11.73 14.19
CA ILE A 531 -19.19 -11.36 13.00
C ILE A 531 -20.04 -11.48 11.72
N GLN A 532 -20.75 -12.60 11.54
CA GLN A 532 -21.59 -12.81 10.36
C GLN A 532 -22.78 -11.86 10.31
N ALA A 533 -23.47 -11.62 11.43
CA ALA A 533 -24.57 -10.65 11.48
C ALA A 533 -24.09 -9.23 11.12
N PHE A 534 -22.95 -8.82 11.66
CA PHE A 534 -22.47 -7.44 11.52
C PHE A 534 -21.91 -7.14 10.13
N LYS A 535 -21.44 -8.16 9.38
CA LYS A 535 -21.12 -8.03 7.94
C LYS A 535 -22.31 -7.56 7.08
N MET A 536 -23.53 -7.73 7.57
CA MET A 536 -24.75 -7.28 6.88
C MET A 536 -25.29 -5.94 7.41
N LEU A 537 -24.62 -5.25 8.34
CA LEU A 537 -25.07 -3.92 8.75
C LEU A 537 -25.08 -2.96 7.56
N GLY A 538 -26.18 -2.20 7.43
CA GLY A 538 -26.34 -1.24 6.35
C GLY A 538 -26.90 -1.80 5.04
N ILE A 539 -27.01 -3.12 4.84
CA ILE A 539 -27.63 -3.67 3.62
C ILE A 539 -29.09 -3.20 3.50
N PRO A 540 -29.60 -2.94 2.28
CA PRO A 540 -30.96 -2.48 2.10
C PRO A 540 -31.98 -3.53 2.51
N TYR A 541 -33.09 -3.08 3.09
CA TYR A 541 -34.26 -3.93 3.28
C TYR A 541 -34.91 -4.21 1.92
N SER A 542 -35.18 -5.48 1.63
CA SER A 542 -35.86 -5.90 0.39
C SER A 542 -36.96 -6.91 0.70
N TRP A 543 -38.21 -6.49 0.51
CA TRP A 543 -39.38 -7.36 0.72
C TRP A 543 -39.27 -8.62 -0.13
N GLY A 544 -39.36 -9.79 0.51
CA GLY A 544 -39.25 -11.08 -0.18
C GLY A 544 -37.94 -11.23 -0.97
N ASP A 545 -36.88 -10.53 -0.57
CA ASP A 545 -35.60 -10.48 -1.27
C ASP A 545 -35.74 -10.14 -2.76
N ASN A 546 -36.60 -9.18 -3.13
CA ASN A 546 -36.77 -8.75 -4.53
C ASN A 546 -35.47 -8.28 -5.21
N TYR A 547 -34.44 -7.98 -4.43
CA TYR A 547 -33.17 -7.43 -4.88
C TYR A 547 -32.00 -8.26 -4.35
N VAL A 548 -31.05 -8.64 -5.20
CA VAL A 548 -29.95 -9.55 -4.84
C VAL A 548 -29.07 -9.02 -3.70
N TYR A 549 -28.84 -7.71 -3.61
CA TYR A 549 -28.06 -7.11 -2.51
C TYR A 549 -28.92 -6.73 -1.30
N GLY A 550 -30.22 -6.98 -1.35
CA GLY A 550 -31.14 -6.70 -0.26
C GLY A 550 -31.74 -7.97 0.33
N ARG A 551 -32.18 -7.88 1.58
CA ARG A 551 -32.86 -8.98 2.28
C ARG A 551 -34.01 -8.45 3.11
N ASP A 552 -35.02 -9.27 3.35
CA ASP A 552 -35.99 -8.98 4.40
C ASP A 552 -35.48 -9.40 5.79
N CYS A 553 -36.31 -9.17 6.81
CA CYS A 553 -35.94 -9.47 8.20
C CYS A 553 -35.61 -10.94 8.42
N SER A 554 -36.44 -11.85 7.95
CA SER A 554 -36.27 -13.30 8.11
C SER A 554 -35.16 -13.91 7.26
N SER A 555 -34.98 -13.41 6.04
CA SER A 555 -33.88 -13.82 5.15
C SER A 555 -32.53 -13.37 5.69
N THR A 556 -32.46 -12.19 6.31
CA THR A 556 -31.25 -11.71 7.00
C THR A 556 -30.85 -12.67 8.13
N GLN A 557 -31.80 -13.10 8.97
CA GLN A 557 -31.48 -14.07 10.02
C GLN A 557 -31.07 -15.43 9.45
N ASN A 558 -31.79 -15.93 8.44
CA ASN A 558 -31.46 -17.19 7.79
C ASN A 558 -30.04 -17.20 7.20
N ALA A 559 -29.60 -16.09 6.60
CA ALA A 559 -28.27 -15.97 6.02
C ALA A 559 -27.17 -16.15 7.08
N VAL A 560 -27.32 -15.53 8.27
CA VAL A 560 -26.39 -15.71 9.40
C VAL A 560 -26.32 -17.18 9.81
N TYR A 561 -27.45 -17.83 10.06
CA TYR A 561 -27.43 -19.20 10.58
C TYR A 561 -27.11 -20.27 9.53
N ALA A 562 -27.30 -19.97 8.25
CA ALA A 562 -26.89 -20.84 7.16
C ALA A 562 -25.36 -21.03 7.11
N CYS A 563 -24.57 -20.05 7.58
CA CYS A 563 -23.11 -20.19 7.71
C CYS A 563 -22.69 -21.33 8.66
N PHE A 564 -23.59 -21.78 9.55
CA PHE A 564 -23.36 -22.88 10.50
C PHE A 564 -24.08 -24.17 10.11
N GLY A 565 -24.80 -24.18 8.99
CA GLY A 565 -25.52 -25.35 8.48
C GLY A 565 -26.98 -25.48 8.91
N PHE A 566 -27.58 -24.47 9.56
CA PHE A 566 -29.01 -24.48 9.87
C PHE A 566 -29.88 -24.38 8.61
N LYS A 567 -30.99 -25.11 8.58
CA LYS A 567 -31.94 -25.19 7.45
C LYS A 567 -33.30 -24.60 7.86
N MET A 568 -33.29 -23.31 8.16
CA MET A 568 -34.42 -22.61 8.76
C MET A 568 -35.60 -22.33 7.79
N PRO A 569 -36.83 -22.21 8.32
CA PRO A 569 -37.98 -21.72 7.58
C PRO A 569 -37.78 -20.33 7.00
N ARG A 570 -38.47 -20.03 5.88
CA ARG A 570 -38.29 -18.75 5.19
C ARG A 570 -38.99 -17.58 5.87
N ASN A 571 -40.23 -17.73 6.32
CA ASN A 571 -40.99 -16.61 6.88
C ASN A 571 -40.94 -16.60 8.41
N THR A 572 -41.01 -15.39 8.97
CA THR A 572 -41.13 -15.07 10.40
C THR A 572 -42.14 -15.98 11.14
N SER A 573 -43.32 -16.22 10.56
CA SER A 573 -44.37 -17.04 11.19
C SER A 573 -44.01 -18.52 11.31
N GLN A 574 -43.29 -19.08 10.32
CA GLN A 574 -42.79 -20.45 10.39
C GLN A 574 -41.53 -20.56 11.25
N GLN A 575 -40.64 -19.57 11.24
CA GLN A 575 -39.46 -19.53 12.13
C GLN A 575 -39.86 -19.59 13.60
N ARG A 576 -40.89 -18.83 14.02
CA ARG A 576 -41.43 -18.89 15.40
C ARG A 576 -42.32 -20.10 15.69
N SER A 577 -42.38 -21.06 14.76
CA SER A 577 -43.16 -22.30 14.87
C SER A 577 -42.27 -23.55 14.81
N ILE A 578 -40.94 -23.41 14.91
CA ILE A 578 -39.99 -24.53 14.99
C ILE A 578 -40.22 -25.27 16.33
N PRO A 579 -40.68 -26.53 16.32
CA PRO A 579 -41.00 -27.25 17.55
C PRO A 579 -39.79 -27.43 18.45
N GLN A 580 -40.02 -27.54 19.76
CA GLN A 580 -38.99 -27.64 20.82
C GLN A 580 -38.18 -26.37 21.08
N TYR A 581 -37.90 -25.58 20.03
CA TYR A 581 -37.02 -24.42 20.11
C TYR A 581 -37.76 -23.08 20.16
N ALA A 582 -38.94 -22.99 19.53
CA ALA A 582 -39.76 -21.79 19.54
C ALA A 582 -40.77 -21.80 20.70
N VAL A 583 -40.91 -20.64 21.35
CA VAL A 583 -41.87 -20.43 22.44
C VAL A 583 -42.74 -19.23 22.08
N THR A 584 -44.06 -19.44 22.01
CA THR A 584 -45.05 -18.38 21.80
C THR A 584 -45.50 -17.84 23.14
N MET A 585 -45.01 -16.64 23.49
CA MET A 585 -45.42 -15.91 24.68
C MET A 585 -45.11 -14.42 24.52
N ASN A 586 -45.88 -13.58 25.19
CA ASN A 586 -45.57 -12.15 25.26
C ASN A 586 -44.39 -11.94 26.20
N ILE A 587 -43.31 -11.33 25.69
CA ILE A 587 -42.12 -11.01 26.47
C ILE A 587 -41.81 -9.51 26.41
N ASN A 588 -41.12 -9.01 27.42
CA ASN A 588 -40.62 -7.65 27.50
C ASN A 588 -39.09 -7.65 27.62
N GLU A 589 -38.49 -6.47 27.68
CA GLU A 589 -37.03 -6.31 27.80
C GLU A 589 -36.45 -7.06 28.99
N SER A 590 -37.07 -6.95 30.16
CA SER A 590 -36.61 -7.65 31.37
C SER A 590 -36.62 -9.18 31.17
N TYR A 591 -37.64 -9.73 30.52
CA TYR A 591 -37.66 -11.15 30.21
C TYR A 591 -36.54 -11.54 29.24
N ILE A 592 -36.32 -10.75 28.19
CA ILE A 592 -35.24 -11.00 27.20
C ILE A 592 -33.89 -11.09 27.90
N LYS A 593 -33.54 -10.07 28.68
CA LYS A 593 -32.25 -9.98 29.38
C LYS A 593 -32.00 -11.13 30.35
N ASN A 594 -33.04 -11.55 31.07
CA ASN A 594 -32.92 -12.53 32.14
C ASN A 594 -33.09 -13.98 31.68
N ASN A 595 -33.61 -14.24 30.48
CA ASN A 595 -34.00 -15.59 30.05
C ASN A 595 -33.49 -15.98 28.67
N LEU A 596 -33.00 -15.04 27.87
CA LEU A 596 -32.51 -15.32 26.51
C LEU A 596 -31.01 -15.05 26.43
N ARG A 597 -30.31 -16.01 25.83
CA ARG A 597 -28.92 -15.82 25.39
C ARG A 597 -28.86 -14.82 24.22
N PRO A 598 -27.84 -13.96 24.14
CA PRO A 598 -27.52 -13.27 22.90
C PRO A 598 -27.41 -14.23 21.71
N GLY A 599 -27.82 -13.81 20.52
CA GLY A 599 -28.01 -14.68 19.36
C GLY A 599 -29.35 -15.44 19.35
N ALA A 600 -30.23 -15.27 20.34
CA ALA A 600 -31.62 -15.74 20.23
C ALA A 600 -32.44 -14.85 19.30
N LEU A 601 -33.39 -15.45 18.57
CA LEU A 601 -34.32 -14.67 17.74
C LEU A 601 -35.60 -14.36 18.52
N ILE A 602 -36.09 -13.13 18.38
CA ILE A 602 -37.33 -12.65 18.97
C ILE A 602 -38.26 -12.13 17.87
N PHE A 603 -39.58 -12.27 18.08
CA PHE A 603 -40.57 -12.09 17.03
C PHE A 603 -41.69 -11.16 17.46
N SER A 604 -42.03 -10.20 16.61
CA SER A 604 -43.34 -9.55 16.62
C SER A 604 -44.25 -10.21 15.57
N SER A 605 -45.48 -9.73 15.40
CA SER A 605 -46.49 -10.31 14.49
C SER A 605 -45.99 -10.53 13.05
N GLY A 606 -45.09 -9.68 12.55
CA GLY A 606 -44.56 -9.75 11.18
C GLY A 606 -43.07 -9.49 11.05
N HIS A 607 -42.33 -9.45 12.16
CA HIS A 607 -40.91 -9.08 12.15
C HIS A 607 -40.10 -10.01 13.05
N VAL A 608 -38.88 -10.30 12.63
CA VAL A 608 -37.90 -11.05 13.43
C VAL A 608 -36.66 -10.18 13.67
N MET A 609 -36.12 -10.28 14.88
CA MET A 609 -34.90 -9.61 15.32
C MET A 609 -34.02 -10.61 16.05
N MET A 610 -32.73 -10.34 16.12
CA MET A 610 -31.80 -11.04 16.99
C MET A 610 -31.52 -10.19 18.22
N TYR A 611 -31.65 -10.76 19.42
CA TYR A 611 -31.14 -10.13 20.63
C TYR A 611 -29.61 -10.26 20.65
N ILE A 612 -28.87 -9.17 20.78
CA ILE A 612 -27.38 -9.17 20.66
C ILE A 612 -26.65 -8.90 21.98
N GLY A 613 -27.39 -8.69 23.07
CA GLY A 613 -26.82 -8.40 24.39
C GLY A 613 -27.27 -7.05 24.92
N ASP A 614 -26.62 -6.64 26.00
CA ASP A 614 -26.91 -5.42 26.74
C ASP A 614 -25.74 -4.44 26.64
N ASP A 615 -26.01 -3.14 26.55
CA ASP A 615 -24.97 -2.10 26.67
C ASP A 615 -24.54 -1.92 28.14
N ASP A 616 -23.48 -1.14 28.38
CA ASP A 616 -22.96 -0.83 29.73
C ASP A 616 -24.00 -0.19 30.67
N GLN A 617 -25.04 0.42 30.10
CA GLN A 617 -26.13 1.03 30.85
C GLN A 617 -27.25 0.02 31.15
N GLY A 618 -27.10 -1.23 30.73
CA GLY A 618 -28.07 -2.31 30.88
C GLY A 618 -29.28 -2.20 29.95
N ASN A 619 -29.17 -1.52 28.81
CA ASN A 619 -30.21 -1.52 27.78
C ASN A 619 -30.01 -2.71 26.84
N ALA A 620 -31.08 -3.47 26.56
CA ALA A 620 -31.00 -4.55 25.59
C ALA A 620 -30.93 -4.00 24.16
N TYR A 621 -30.16 -4.65 23.30
CA TYR A 621 -30.05 -4.31 21.89
C TYR A 621 -30.55 -5.41 20.97
N ILE A 622 -31.04 -4.98 19.82
CA ILE A 622 -31.51 -5.85 18.76
C ILE A 622 -30.80 -5.56 17.44
N TYR A 623 -30.46 -6.62 16.73
CA TYR A 623 -30.02 -6.60 15.35
C TYR A 623 -31.18 -7.03 14.45
N HIS A 624 -31.49 -6.25 13.42
CA HIS A 624 -32.54 -6.61 12.47
C HIS A 624 -32.38 -5.90 11.13
N ASN A 625 -32.99 -6.46 10.09
CA ASN A 625 -33.18 -5.76 8.83
C ASN A 625 -34.60 -5.26 8.70
N THR A 626 -34.77 -3.95 8.65
CA THR A 626 -36.05 -3.25 8.53
C THR A 626 -35.87 -2.02 7.64
N SER A 627 -36.94 -1.47 7.08
CA SER A 627 -36.82 -0.31 6.19
C SER A 627 -36.14 0.88 6.90
N PRO A 628 -35.12 1.53 6.29
CA PRO A 628 -34.61 1.28 4.94
C PRO A 628 -33.47 0.24 4.86
N LYS A 629 -32.82 -0.11 5.98
CA LYS A 629 -31.61 -0.93 6.00
C LYS A 629 -31.40 -1.70 7.30
N CYS A 630 -30.53 -2.69 7.25
CA CYS A 630 -30.08 -3.44 8.43
C CYS A 630 -29.33 -2.55 9.42
N LYS A 631 -29.64 -2.73 10.71
CA LYS A 631 -29.12 -1.92 11.81
C LYS A 631 -29.17 -2.66 13.13
N VAL A 632 -28.40 -2.12 14.08
CA VAL A 632 -28.62 -2.32 15.52
C VAL A 632 -29.45 -1.17 16.08
N GLN A 633 -30.26 -1.43 17.09
CA GLN A 633 -30.95 -0.40 17.86
C GLN A 633 -31.29 -0.88 19.28
N LYS A 634 -31.56 0.05 20.20
CA LYS A 634 -32.05 -0.30 21.54
C LYS A 634 -33.41 -0.97 21.42
N PHE A 635 -33.63 -2.04 22.20
CA PHE A 635 -34.89 -2.75 22.23
C PHE A 635 -36.06 -1.84 22.61
N ARG A 636 -35.87 -0.96 23.60
CA ARG A 636 -36.90 0.00 24.04
C ARG A 636 -37.37 1.00 22.97
N GLU A 637 -36.60 1.18 21.89
CA GLU A 637 -36.97 2.02 20.75
C GLU A 637 -37.82 1.25 19.73
N TYR A 638 -37.94 -0.07 19.89
CA TYR A 638 -38.83 -0.91 19.12
C TYR A 638 -40.22 -0.95 19.75
N SER A 639 -41.23 -0.50 19.01
CA SER A 639 -42.58 -0.23 19.55
C SER A 639 -43.52 -1.44 19.56
N SER A 640 -43.19 -2.52 18.86
CA SER A 640 -44.11 -3.66 18.71
C SER A 640 -43.93 -4.70 19.81
N GLN A 641 -45.05 -5.26 20.28
CA GLN A 641 -45.05 -6.37 21.24
C GLN A 641 -44.31 -7.58 20.68
N ILE A 642 -43.41 -8.14 21.48
CA ILE A 642 -42.78 -9.43 21.19
C ILE A 642 -43.72 -10.54 21.63
N ILE A 643 -44.01 -11.46 20.72
CA ILE A 643 -45.04 -12.50 20.85
C ILE A 643 -44.44 -13.92 20.83
N ALA A 644 -43.15 -14.05 20.52
CA ALA A 644 -42.43 -15.31 20.56
C ALA A 644 -40.92 -15.08 20.59
N TYR A 645 -40.19 -16.13 20.94
CA TYR A 645 -38.75 -16.24 20.74
C TYR A 645 -38.38 -17.64 20.23
N LEU A 646 -37.21 -17.75 19.61
CA LEU A 646 -36.62 -18.99 19.12
C LEU A 646 -35.22 -19.13 19.72
N ARG A 647 -35.00 -20.26 20.39
CA ARG A 647 -33.69 -20.64 20.91
C ARG A 647 -32.89 -21.32 19.81
N LEU A 648 -31.62 -20.93 19.71
CA LEU A 648 -30.63 -21.56 18.84
C LEU A 648 -29.46 -22.05 19.70
N TYR A 649 -29.76 -22.67 20.85
CA TYR A 649 -28.79 -23.25 21.77
C TYR A 649 -29.42 -24.40 22.55
#